data_AF-A0A1H8DME6-F1
#
_entry.id   AF-A0A1H8DME6-F1
#
_cell.length_a   1.000
_cell.length_b   1.000
_cell.length_c   1.000
_cell.angle_alpha   90.00
_cell.angle_beta   90.00
_cell.angle_gamma   90.00
#
_symmetry.space_group_name_H-M   'P 1'
#
loop_
_entity.id
_entity.type
_entity.pdbx_description
1 polymer ?
#
loop_
_entity_poly.entity_id
_entity_poly.type
_entity_poly.pdbx_seq_one_letter_code
_entity_poly.pdbx_strand_id
1 'polypeptide(L)'
;MHDVDAPHTRRAVPVRSVGLYATILGWVVAILGGFFATAGAVLVALGGSPYYLITGIAMVASGALVGRGDRRGALLFLAIWIATLIWAMWEVGLDALQLIPRVVAPTVLLVLIGLAFVRRAPGRATLARGAVAAAVVMAAGVGSHLLIVSGAVRAQDAPAMPLASSADGADGWAHYGATLAGDRYSSLAQITPANVARLQLAWTQRTGDVVQHDEAVTHLREYHSEATPIQIGDTLYTCTPHSYVQAIDATTGRTKWTWHTSADVRGNSYLVCRGVSYFEAPAGTPCPRRIFAPSFDAKMYALDADTGRPCPGFGTNGAIDLRDHMGTSPAAFQISTSPPVVANGRLIVGERIIDNVGVNEPAGVVRAYDPVSGAPIWAWDVGRGDDAIKPLTGTETYTRGTPNVWGAMTADAANGIVYLPTGNATPDYWIGRRRPFDDKYGTSIVALDIATGRMRWHRQLVHRDMWDMDLAVGPSLIDLPLPGGGTVPALLQTTKMGQLYLLNRLTGAPLAAIEERPVSTKGGMTDERFSPTQPFSVGMPSFTPPTPTEKATWGATPIDQLVCRIEFRRAHAAGIYAPIGTTDIIGHPAFDGVTDWGGAAVDPVRGVMTVNTMQMPFRIRLVRSDSDEGRKMIQAAAKGGENAKAPIYYQQFGTPYVAVVQAWIGPLGAPCIAPPWGKLSAVDLKTRRVVWSKILGTARDTGLFGSRLGVPIKTGVPNLGSSIITAGGVVFIGATTDQYLRAFDLRTGAELWKARLPAGAQATPMTYRGKDGRQYVVITAGGHGALGTRYGDYTLAFALPRGA
;
A
#
# COMPACT_ATOMS: atom_id res chain seq x y z
N MET A 1 -67.24 10.58 -72.95
CA MET A 1 -66.69 11.92 -72.71
C MET A 1 -66.91 12.23 -71.24
N HIS A 2 -65.81 12.35 -70.48
CA HIS A 2 -65.68 12.82 -69.09
C HIS A 2 -66.28 12.01 -67.91
N ASP A 3 -65.42 11.17 -67.36
CA ASP A 3 -64.84 11.16 -65.99
C ASP A 3 -65.38 12.06 -64.85
N VAL A 4 -65.01 11.66 -63.61
CA VAL A 4 -65.06 12.35 -62.28
C VAL A 4 -66.35 12.05 -61.46
N ASP A 5 -66.38 11.53 -60.22
CA ASP A 5 -65.43 11.49 -59.09
C ASP A 5 -65.74 10.30 -58.14
N ALA A 6 -64.72 9.62 -57.61
CA ALA A 6 -64.83 8.67 -56.50
C ALA A 6 -63.88 9.08 -55.36
N PRO A 7 -64.30 9.03 -54.08
CA PRO A 7 -63.53 9.63 -52.99
C PRO A 7 -62.31 8.79 -52.60
N HIS A 8 -61.15 9.46 -52.53
CA HIS A 8 -59.91 8.92 -51.99
C HIS A 8 -60.07 8.44 -50.53
N THR A 9 -60.08 7.13 -50.33
CA THR A 9 -59.77 6.52 -49.02
C THR A 9 -58.30 6.78 -48.68
N ARG A 10 -58.04 7.73 -47.77
CA ARG A 10 -56.72 7.86 -47.12
C ARG A 10 -56.44 6.57 -46.36
N ARG A 11 -55.52 5.74 -46.85
CA ARG A 11 -54.90 4.69 -46.04
C ARG A 11 -54.24 5.37 -44.84
N ALA A 12 -54.82 5.18 -43.66
CA ALA A 12 -54.14 5.49 -42.40
C ALA A 12 -52.82 4.70 -42.40
N VAL A 13 -51.70 5.42 -42.46
CA VAL A 13 -50.38 4.84 -42.21
C VAL A 13 -50.45 4.22 -40.82
N PRO A 14 -50.20 2.92 -40.64
CA PRO A 14 -50.17 2.34 -39.31
C PRO A 14 -49.03 3.02 -38.57
N VAL A 15 -49.37 3.87 -37.59
CA VAL A 15 -48.40 4.38 -36.63
C VAL A 15 -47.87 3.15 -35.92
N ARG A 16 -46.70 2.66 -36.35
CA ARG A 16 -45.97 1.61 -35.66
C ARG A 16 -45.72 2.12 -34.25
N SER A 17 -46.52 1.69 -33.29
CA SER A 17 -46.32 2.00 -31.89
C SER A 17 -44.90 1.57 -31.53
N VAL A 18 -44.01 2.54 -31.35
CA VAL A 18 -42.65 2.26 -30.93
C VAL A 18 -42.77 1.66 -29.54
N GLY A 19 -42.49 0.36 -29.41
CA GLY A 19 -42.56 -0.30 -28.11
C GLY A 19 -41.73 0.47 -27.08
N LEU A 20 -42.33 0.77 -25.92
CA LEU A 20 -41.79 1.60 -24.83
C LEU A 20 -40.32 1.30 -24.51
N TYR A 21 -39.93 0.02 -24.55
CA TYR A 21 -38.55 -0.44 -24.37
C TYR A 21 -37.56 0.19 -25.36
N ALA A 22 -37.88 0.25 -26.65
CA ALA A 22 -37.01 0.82 -27.68
C ALA A 22 -36.89 2.35 -27.53
N THR A 23 -37.96 3.02 -27.11
CA THR A 23 -37.95 4.45 -26.82
C THR A 23 -37.03 4.76 -25.63
N ILE A 24 -37.19 4.04 -24.52
CA ILE A 24 -36.33 4.19 -23.32
C ILE A 24 -34.87 3.90 -23.67
N LEU A 25 -34.60 2.78 -24.35
CA LEU A 25 -33.25 2.40 -24.74
C LEU A 25 -32.62 3.43 -25.69
N GLY A 26 -33.39 3.97 -26.65
CA GLY A 26 -32.95 5.04 -27.54
C GLY A 26 -32.54 6.31 -26.78
N TRP A 27 -33.33 6.70 -25.78
CA TRP A 27 -32.98 7.82 -24.90
C TRP A 27 -31.72 7.55 -24.07
N VAL A 28 -31.58 6.34 -23.49
CA VAL A 28 -30.36 5.96 -22.74
C VAL A 28 -29.11 6.06 -23.63
N VAL A 29 -29.16 5.51 -24.85
CA VAL A 29 -28.05 5.57 -25.80
C VAL A 29 -27.75 7.02 -26.21
N ALA A 30 -28.78 7.84 -26.43
CA ALA A 30 -28.60 9.24 -26.80
C ALA A 30 -28.02 10.09 -25.66
N ILE A 31 -28.44 9.87 -24.41
CA ILE A 31 -27.91 10.57 -23.23
C ILE A 31 -26.44 10.19 -23.00
N LEU A 32 -26.12 8.89 -23.07
CA LEU A 32 -24.72 8.42 -23.00
C LEU A 32 -23.88 9.00 -24.15
N GLY A 33 -24.42 9.00 -25.37
CA GLY A 33 -23.77 9.62 -26.52
C GLY A 33 -23.52 11.12 -26.33
N GLY A 34 -24.48 11.83 -25.76
CA GLY A 34 -24.35 13.24 -25.41
C GLY A 34 -23.22 13.49 -24.41
N PHE A 35 -23.11 12.66 -23.37
CA PHE A 35 -21.98 12.70 -22.44
C PHE A 35 -20.64 12.45 -23.14
N PHE A 36 -20.53 11.39 -23.95
CA PHE A 36 -19.30 11.09 -24.68
C PHE A 36 -18.92 12.18 -25.68
N ALA A 37 -19.91 12.84 -26.30
CA ALA A 37 -19.67 13.97 -27.19
C ALA A 37 -19.14 15.18 -26.42
N THR A 38 -19.77 15.57 -25.31
CA THR A 38 -19.37 16.76 -24.54
C THR A 38 -18.01 16.56 -23.85
N ALA A 39 -17.84 15.47 -23.10
CA ALA A 39 -16.58 15.16 -22.46
C ALA A 39 -15.48 14.81 -23.49
N GLY A 40 -15.84 14.18 -24.61
CA GLY A 40 -14.92 13.94 -25.73
C GLY A 40 -14.44 15.23 -26.37
N ALA A 41 -15.30 16.25 -26.52
CA ALA A 41 -14.90 17.57 -26.99
C ALA A 41 -13.89 18.24 -26.04
N VAL A 42 -14.09 18.11 -24.73
CA VAL A 42 -13.11 18.56 -23.72
C VAL A 42 -11.78 17.83 -23.90
N LEU A 43 -11.80 16.50 -24.07
CA LEU A 43 -10.57 15.73 -24.29
C LEU A 43 -9.83 16.19 -25.55
N VAL A 44 -10.55 16.43 -26.65
CA VAL A 44 -9.97 16.97 -27.91
C VAL A 44 -9.37 18.36 -27.71
N ALA A 45 -10.07 19.24 -26.99
CA ALA A 45 -9.56 20.58 -26.69
C ALA A 45 -8.26 20.54 -25.86
N LEU A 46 -8.08 19.50 -25.05
CA LEU A 46 -6.84 19.20 -24.32
C LEU A 46 -5.82 18.39 -25.15
N GLY A 47 -6.06 18.25 -26.46
CA GLY A 47 -5.20 17.53 -27.41
C GLY A 47 -5.26 16.01 -27.32
N GLY A 48 -6.20 15.43 -26.56
CA GLY A 48 -6.37 13.98 -26.44
C GLY A 48 -7.12 13.32 -27.60
N SER A 49 -7.49 12.05 -27.43
CA SER A 49 -8.15 11.25 -28.47
C SER A 49 -9.50 11.83 -28.94
N PRO A 50 -9.72 12.03 -30.26
CA PRO A 50 -11.01 12.46 -30.81
C PRO A 50 -12.08 11.38 -30.86
N TYR A 51 -11.70 10.13 -30.55
CA TYR A 51 -12.56 8.97 -30.72
C TYR A 51 -13.88 9.07 -29.93
N TYR A 52 -13.82 9.58 -28.69
CA TYR A 52 -14.99 9.75 -27.83
C TYR A 52 -15.99 10.78 -28.36
N LEU A 53 -15.50 11.88 -28.92
CA LEU A 53 -16.35 12.91 -29.53
C LEU A 53 -17.11 12.34 -30.74
N ILE A 54 -16.38 11.72 -31.66
CA ILE A 54 -16.94 11.13 -32.89
C ILE A 54 -17.97 10.06 -32.53
N THR A 55 -17.61 9.16 -31.61
CA THR A 55 -18.48 8.07 -31.16
C THR A 55 -19.70 8.60 -30.42
N GLY A 56 -19.55 9.62 -29.58
CA GLY A 56 -20.66 10.25 -28.86
C GLY A 56 -21.71 10.85 -29.80
N ILE A 57 -21.28 11.60 -30.82
CA ILE A 57 -22.18 12.15 -31.85
C ILE A 57 -22.92 11.03 -32.60
N ALA A 58 -22.19 9.98 -33.00
CA ALA A 58 -22.78 8.82 -33.67
C ALA A 58 -23.78 8.07 -32.77
N MET A 59 -23.49 7.95 -31.47
CA MET A 59 -24.40 7.38 -30.48
C MET A 59 -25.68 8.21 -30.30
N VAL A 60 -25.61 9.54 -30.30
CA VAL A 60 -26.81 10.41 -30.27
C VAL A 60 -27.69 10.13 -31.48
N ALA A 61 -27.11 10.08 -32.68
CA ALA A 61 -27.83 9.77 -33.91
C ALA A 61 -28.45 8.36 -33.86
N SER A 62 -27.69 7.35 -33.41
CA SER A 62 -28.17 5.98 -33.24
C SER A 62 -29.32 5.90 -32.24
N GLY A 63 -29.18 6.50 -31.05
CA GLY A 63 -30.21 6.53 -30.01
C GLY A 63 -31.51 7.17 -30.49
N ALA A 64 -31.41 8.29 -31.21
CA ALA A 64 -32.57 8.97 -31.80
C ALA A 64 -33.28 8.14 -32.88
N LEU A 65 -32.57 7.30 -33.62
CA LEU A 65 -33.15 6.37 -34.60
C LEU A 65 -33.77 5.14 -33.91
N VAL A 66 -33.07 4.55 -32.92
CA VAL A 66 -33.57 3.42 -32.11
C VAL A 66 -34.85 3.82 -31.38
N GLY A 67 -34.88 5.02 -30.78
CA GLY A 67 -36.05 5.57 -30.09
C GLY A 67 -37.25 5.87 -31.00
N ARG A 68 -37.02 5.97 -32.32
CA ARG A 68 -38.09 6.02 -33.34
C ARG A 68 -38.43 4.65 -33.92
N GLY A 69 -37.76 3.59 -33.46
CA GLY A 69 -37.95 2.24 -33.94
C GLY A 69 -37.38 1.97 -35.33
N ASP A 70 -36.41 2.78 -35.79
CA ASP A 70 -35.78 2.66 -37.10
C ASP A 70 -34.58 1.69 -37.06
N ARG A 71 -34.57 0.69 -37.96
CA ARG A 71 -33.51 -0.33 -38.06
C ARG A 71 -32.14 0.28 -38.39
N ARG A 72 -32.10 1.45 -39.04
CA ARG A 72 -30.86 2.18 -39.30
C ARG A 72 -30.12 2.54 -38.01
N GLY A 73 -30.85 2.76 -36.91
CA GLY A 73 -30.24 3.02 -35.60
C GLY A 73 -29.42 1.84 -35.07
N ALA A 74 -29.91 0.61 -35.25
CA ALA A 74 -29.20 -0.61 -34.86
C ALA A 74 -27.99 -0.88 -35.76
N LEU A 75 -28.11 -0.66 -37.07
CA LEU A 75 -26.99 -0.78 -38.02
C LEU A 75 -25.89 0.25 -37.73
N LEU A 76 -26.27 1.49 -37.42
CA LEU A 76 -25.32 2.52 -37.01
C LEU A 76 -24.60 2.14 -35.71
N PHE A 77 -25.32 1.57 -34.73
CA PHE A 77 -24.68 1.12 -33.49
C PHE A 77 -23.72 -0.06 -33.72
N LEU A 78 -24.05 -0.98 -34.62
CA LEU A 78 -23.14 -2.05 -35.03
C LEU A 78 -21.87 -1.48 -35.67
N ALA A 79 -22.00 -0.48 -36.55
CA ALA A 79 -20.84 0.21 -37.13
C ALA A 79 -19.98 0.93 -36.06
N ILE A 80 -20.62 1.58 -35.08
CA ILE A 80 -19.94 2.17 -33.92
C ILE A 80 -19.13 1.09 -33.20
N TRP A 81 -19.76 -0.04 -32.85
CA TRP A 81 -19.10 -1.13 -32.14
C TRP A 81 -17.90 -1.73 -32.91
N ILE A 82 -18.04 -1.95 -34.23
CA ILE A 82 -16.93 -2.40 -35.08
C ILE A 82 -15.79 -1.38 -35.06
N ALA A 83 -16.10 -0.09 -35.21
CA ALA A 83 -15.11 0.97 -35.13
C ALA A 83 -14.44 1.04 -33.75
N THR A 84 -15.19 0.80 -32.66
CA THR A 84 -14.66 0.74 -31.29
C THR A 84 -13.70 -0.41 -31.12
N LEU A 85 -14.02 -1.59 -31.65
CA LEU A 85 -13.11 -2.73 -31.62
C LEU A 85 -11.82 -2.44 -32.38
N ILE A 86 -11.91 -1.91 -33.60
CA ILE A 86 -10.73 -1.59 -34.42
C ILE A 86 -9.88 -0.54 -33.71
N TRP A 87 -10.49 0.54 -33.20
CA TRP A 87 -9.79 1.58 -32.46
C TRP A 87 -9.14 1.03 -31.18
N ALA A 88 -9.85 0.21 -30.40
CA ALA A 88 -9.34 -0.37 -29.17
C ALA A 88 -8.14 -1.29 -29.43
N MET A 89 -8.24 -2.17 -30.43
CA MET A 89 -7.12 -3.05 -30.81
C MET A 89 -5.93 -2.27 -31.37
N TRP A 90 -6.18 -1.19 -32.12
CA TRP A 90 -5.12 -0.31 -32.60
C TRP A 90 -4.43 0.44 -31.45
N GLU A 91 -5.18 0.86 -30.43
CA GLU A 91 -4.66 1.70 -29.35
C GLU A 91 -3.93 0.91 -28.26
N VAL A 92 -4.46 -0.25 -27.87
CA VAL A 92 -3.95 -1.06 -26.74
C VAL A 92 -3.64 -2.52 -27.09
N GLY A 93 -3.75 -2.90 -28.36
CA GLY A 93 -3.47 -4.27 -28.79
C GLY A 93 -4.49 -5.28 -28.25
N LEU A 94 -3.99 -6.47 -27.90
CA LEU A 94 -4.77 -7.57 -27.34
C LEU A 94 -4.71 -7.63 -25.81
N ASP A 95 -4.37 -6.52 -25.15
CA ASP A 95 -4.38 -6.45 -23.69
C ASP A 95 -5.82 -6.56 -23.19
N ALA A 96 -6.14 -7.75 -22.70
CA ALA A 96 -7.41 -8.16 -22.13
C ALA A 96 -8.01 -7.14 -21.14
N LEU A 97 -7.20 -6.62 -20.21
CA LEU A 97 -7.66 -5.70 -19.17
C LEU A 97 -7.96 -4.33 -19.75
N GLN A 98 -7.08 -3.83 -20.62
CA GLN A 98 -7.26 -2.56 -21.32
C GLN A 98 -8.46 -2.58 -22.27
N LEU A 99 -8.81 -3.74 -22.83
CA LEU A 99 -9.98 -3.88 -23.71
C LEU A 99 -11.32 -3.82 -22.95
N ILE A 100 -11.36 -4.14 -21.65
CA ILE A 100 -12.60 -4.17 -20.85
C ILE A 100 -13.41 -2.86 -20.96
N PRO A 101 -12.89 -1.68 -20.56
CA PRO A 101 -13.67 -0.43 -20.61
C PRO A 101 -14.04 -0.03 -22.03
N ARG A 102 -13.26 -0.44 -23.03
CA ARG A 102 -13.47 -0.06 -24.43
C ARG A 102 -14.55 -0.92 -25.10
N VAL A 103 -14.68 -2.19 -24.72
CA VAL A 103 -15.46 -3.17 -25.50
C VAL A 103 -16.70 -3.67 -24.77
N VAL A 104 -16.63 -3.88 -23.44
CA VAL A 104 -17.71 -4.57 -22.71
C VAL A 104 -19.02 -3.78 -22.75
N ALA A 105 -18.99 -2.51 -22.35
CA ALA A 105 -20.21 -1.68 -22.32
C ALA A 105 -20.82 -1.46 -23.72
N PRO A 106 -20.04 -1.13 -24.78
CA PRO A 106 -20.57 -1.07 -26.14
C PRO A 106 -21.18 -2.40 -26.61
N THR A 107 -20.58 -3.55 -26.25
CA THR A 107 -21.13 -4.86 -26.59
C THR A 107 -22.49 -5.10 -25.92
N VAL A 108 -22.62 -4.75 -24.63
CA VAL A 108 -23.89 -4.85 -23.90
C VAL A 108 -24.96 -3.98 -24.56
N LEU A 109 -24.64 -2.74 -24.91
CA LEU A 109 -25.57 -1.84 -25.61
C LEU A 109 -25.98 -2.40 -26.98
N LEU A 110 -25.04 -2.95 -27.75
CA LEU A 110 -25.32 -3.57 -29.05
C LEU A 110 -26.33 -4.73 -28.90
N VAL A 111 -26.14 -5.59 -27.91
CA VAL A 111 -27.05 -6.72 -27.63
C VAL A 111 -28.44 -6.21 -27.24
N LEU A 112 -28.53 -5.23 -26.32
CA LEU A 112 -29.81 -4.64 -25.90
C LEU A 112 -30.56 -3.99 -27.07
N ILE A 113 -29.84 -3.27 -27.93
CA ILE A 113 -30.41 -2.67 -29.14
C ILE A 113 -30.89 -3.77 -30.09
N GLY A 114 -30.08 -4.80 -30.36
CA GLY A 114 -30.48 -5.94 -31.17
C GLY A 114 -31.79 -6.58 -30.70
N LEU A 115 -31.96 -6.74 -29.39
CA LEU A 115 -33.18 -7.31 -28.80
C LEU A 115 -34.43 -6.47 -29.02
N ALA A 116 -34.31 -5.15 -29.02
CA ALA A 116 -35.42 -4.25 -29.31
C ALA A 116 -36.01 -4.51 -30.71
N PHE A 117 -35.18 -4.98 -31.66
CA PHE A 117 -35.59 -5.24 -33.04
C PHE A 117 -35.93 -6.71 -33.31
N VAL A 118 -35.34 -7.67 -32.59
CA VAL A 118 -35.71 -9.10 -32.70
C VAL A 118 -37.11 -9.37 -32.13
N ARG A 119 -37.51 -8.71 -31.03
CA ARG A 119 -38.86 -8.82 -30.46
C ARG A 119 -39.98 -8.34 -31.39
N ARG A 120 -39.65 -7.65 -32.48
CA ARG A 120 -40.59 -7.14 -33.49
C ARG A 120 -40.75 -8.05 -34.70
N ALA A 121 -40.04 -9.18 -34.76
CA ALA A 121 -40.18 -10.18 -35.82
C ALA A 121 -41.11 -11.33 -35.36
N PRO A 122 -42.19 -11.66 -36.11
CA PRO A 122 -43.10 -12.74 -35.73
C PRO A 122 -42.37 -14.10 -35.74
N GLY A 123 -42.58 -14.92 -34.69
CA GLY A 123 -42.17 -16.34 -34.65
C GLY A 123 -40.79 -16.70 -34.05
N ARG A 124 -40.01 -15.76 -33.50
CA ARG A 124 -38.61 -16.04 -33.03
C ARG A 124 -38.29 -15.65 -31.58
N ALA A 125 -39.30 -15.51 -30.71
CA ALA A 125 -39.13 -15.03 -29.34
C ALA A 125 -38.28 -15.95 -28.43
N THR A 126 -38.33 -17.27 -28.63
CA THR A 126 -37.57 -18.29 -27.86
C THR A 126 -36.10 -18.33 -28.26
N LEU A 127 -35.80 -18.25 -29.57
CA LEU A 127 -34.43 -18.11 -30.11
C LEU A 127 -33.76 -16.82 -29.67
N ALA A 128 -34.52 -15.71 -29.62
CA ALA A 128 -34.03 -14.43 -29.12
C ALA A 128 -33.60 -14.53 -27.66
N ARG A 129 -34.40 -15.16 -26.77
CA ARG A 129 -34.07 -15.34 -25.35
C ARG A 129 -32.82 -16.21 -25.13
N GLY A 130 -32.66 -17.29 -25.92
CA GLY A 130 -31.47 -18.14 -25.90
C GLY A 130 -30.20 -17.41 -26.38
N ALA A 131 -30.32 -16.58 -27.42
CA ALA A 131 -29.21 -15.76 -27.93
C ALA A 131 -28.77 -14.67 -26.94
N VAL A 132 -29.68 -14.10 -26.12
CA VAL A 132 -29.33 -13.19 -25.03
C VAL A 132 -28.56 -13.87 -23.93
N ALA A 133 -29.07 -15.01 -23.44
CA ALA A 133 -28.40 -15.78 -22.40
C ALA A 133 -27.00 -16.18 -22.89
N ALA A 134 -26.87 -16.63 -24.15
CA ALA A 134 -25.60 -16.96 -24.76
C ALA A 134 -24.68 -15.75 -24.94
N ALA A 135 -25.17 -14.58 -25.36
CA ALA A 135 -24.35 -13.38 -25.54
C ALA A 135 -23.91 -12.76 -24.21
N VAL A 136 -24.75 -12.78 -23.17
CA VAL A 136 -24.40 -12.35 -21.81
C VAL A 136 -23.43 -13.34 -21.18
N VAL A 137 -23.64 -14.65 -21.34
CA VAL A 137 -22.71 -15.70 -20.89
C VAL A 137 -21.41 -15.68 -21.69
N MET A 138 -21.42 -15.33 -22.97
CA MET A 138 -20.22 -15.16 -23.80
C MET A 138 -19.49 -13.86 -23.47
N ALA A 139 -20.17 -12.74 -23.23
CA ALA A 139 -19.52 -11.50 -22.79
C ALA A 139 -18.96 -11.62 -21.37
N ALA A 140 -19.71 -12.27 -20.46
CA ALA A 140 -19.24 -12.63 -19.13
C ALA A 140 -18.14 -13.70 -19.19
N GLY A 141 -18.23 -14.64 -20.13
CA GLY A 141 -17.29 -15.73 -20.35
C GLY A 141 -15.98 -15.25 -20.98
N VAL A 142 -16.03 -14.34 -21.96
CA VAL A 142 -14.88 -13.65 -22.56
C VAL A 142 -14.26 -12.71 -21.54
N GLY A 143 -15.05 -11.92 -20.79
CA GLY A 143 -14.54 -11.12 -19.68
C GLY A 143 -13.87 -11.97 -18.61
N SER A 144 -14.46 -13.11 -18.24
CA SER A 144 -13.89 -14.06 -17.25
C SER A 144 -12.66 -14.77 -17.79
N HIS A 145 -12.66 -15.26 -19.04
CA HIS A 145 -11.50 -15.90 -19.67
C HIS A 145 -10.35 -14.92 -19.86
N LEU A 146 -10.62 -13.67 -20.26
CA LEU A 146 -9.62 -12.62 -20.39
C LEU A 146 -9.01 -12.27 -19.02
N LEU A 147 -9.80 -12.24 -17.95
CA LEU A 147 -9.32 -12.06 -16.57
C LEU A 147 -8.52 -13.27 -16.03
N ILE A 148 -8.88 -14.49 -16.45
CA ILE A 148 -8.19 -15.74 -16.05
C ILE A 148 -6.87 -15.91 -16.83
N VAL A 149 -6.85 -15.62 -18.13
CA VAL A 149 -5.68 -15.80 -19.02
C VAL A 149 -4.63 -14.70 -18.78
N SER A 150 -5.03 -13.49 -18.39
CA SER A 150 -4.08 -12.41 -18.00
C SER A 150 -3.28 -12.72 -16.73
N GLY A 151 -3.70 -13.73 -15.95
CA GLY A 151 -2.94 -14.23 -14.81
C GLY A 151 -1.77 -15.16 -15.19
N ALA A 152 -1.66 -15.54 -16.46
CA ALA A 152 -0.59 -16.40 -16.97
C ALA A 152 0.53 -15.57 -17.61
N VAL A 153 1.29 -14.83 -16.79
CA VAL A 153 2.61 -14.37 -17.23
C VAL A 153 3.48 -15.62 -17.36
N ARG A 154 3.97 -15.86 -18.58
CA ARG A 154 4.90 -16.93 -18.90
C ARG A 154 6.16 -16.71 -18.06
N ALA A 155 6.33 -17.53 -17.04
CA ALA A 155 7.58 -17.59 -16.29
C ALA A 155 8.70 -17.88 -17.30
N GLN A 156 9.79 -17.12 -17.25
CA GLN A 156 11.02 -17.62 -17.83
C GLN A 156 11.39 -18.87 -17.02
N ASP A 157 11.60 -19.99 -17.72
CA ASP A 157 12.05 -21.24 -17.10
C ASP A 157 13.42 -21.00 -16.46
N ALA A 158 13.41 -20.62 -15.19
CA ALA A 158 14.58 -20.61 -14.35
C ALA A 158 14.78 -22.04 -13.82
N PRO A 159 16.01 -22.59 -13.83
CA PRO A 159 16.28 -23.89 -13.27
C PRO A 159 15.84 -23.95 -11.81
N ALA A 160 15.20 -25.05 -11.43
CA ALA A 160 14.72 -25.29 -10.07
C ALA A 160 15.88 -25.13 -9.07
N MET A 161 15.72 -24.23 -8.09
CA MET A 161 16.71 -24.06 -7.03
C MET A 161 16.76 -25.31 -6.15
N PRO A 162 17.95 -25.85 -5.86
CA PRO A 162 18.12 -26.92 -4.89
C PRO A 162 17.67 -26.46 -3.50
N LEU A 163 16.89 -27.29 -2.80
CA LEU A 163 16.63 -27.11 -1.37
C LEU A 163 17.92 -27.46 -0.62
N ALA A 164 18.66 -26.46 -0.16
CA ALA A 164 19.70 -26.68 0.85
C ALA A 164 19.03 -26.97 2.20
N SER A 165 19.57 -27.94 2.95
CA SER A 165 19.20 -28.22 4.33
C SER A 165 19.72 -27.10 5.25
N SER A 166 18.84 -26.50 6.05
CA SER A 166 19.20 -25.45 7.00
C SER A 166 19.96 -25.99 8.19
N ALA A 167 21.01 -25.27 8.60
CA ALA A 167 21.65 -25.39 9.91
C ALA A 167 20.82 -24.66 10.97
N ASP A 168 20.95 -25.12 12.22
CA ASP A 168 20.21 -24.67 13.41
C ASP A 168 20.21 -23.16 13.59
N GLY A 169 19.01 -22.57 13.66
CA GLY A 169 18.74 -21.20 14.05
C GLY A 169 17.50 -21.19 14.94
N ALA A 170 17.46 -20.27 15.91
CA ALA A 170 16.48 -20.25 17.01
C ALA A 170 15.04 -20.60 16.58
N ASP A 171 14.40 -21.51 17.31
CA ASP A 171 13.02 -22.00 17.10
C ASP A 171 11.91 -20.93 17.30
N GLY A 172 12.27 -19.64 17.36
CA GLY A 172 11.43 -18.54 17.84
C GLY A 172 11.49 -17.25 17.01
N TRP A 173 10.78 -16.20 17.48
CA TRP A 173 10.63 -14.91 16.78
C TRP A 173 10.80 -13.75 17.78
N ALA A 174 12.03 -13.51 18.22
CA ALA A 174 12.31 -12.61 19.34
C ALA A 174 12.21 -11.11 18.99
N HIS A 175 12.22 -10.76 17.71
CA HIS A 175 12.18 -9.39 17.22
C HIS A 175 11.08 -9.20 16.18
N TYR A 176 10.63 -7.96 15.97
CA TYR A 176 9.62 -7.60 14.97
C TYR A 176 9.87 -8.26 13.60
N GLY A 177 11.10 -8.13 13.08
CA GLY A 177 11.51 -8.74 11.80
C GLY A 177 12.14 -10.12 11.93
N ALA A 178 11.67 -10.95 12.88
CA ALA A 178 12.25 -12.23 13.34
C ALA A 178 13.57 -12.08 14.12
N THR A 179 14.54 -11.40 13.53
CA THR A 179 15.87 -11.11 14.06
C THR A 179 16.13 -9.60 14.08
N LEU A 180 17.22 -9.14 14.73
CA LEU A 180 17.67 -7.74 14.62
C LEU A 180 18.06 -7.36 13.17
N ALA A 181 18.40 -8.35 12.34
CA ALA A 181 18.70 -8.17 10.93
C ALA A 181 17.45 -7.88 10.08
N GLY A 182 16.23 -8.06 10.61
CA GLY A 182 15.00 -7.78 9.89
C GLY A 182 14.84 -8.64 8.63
N ASP A 183 15.25 -9.90 8.68
CA ASP A 183 15.17 -10.84 7.56
C ASP A 183 13.76 -11.43 7.36
N ARG A 184 12.91 -11.44 8.40
CA ARG A 184 11.57 -12.08 8.39
C ARG A 184 11.64 -13.54 7.91
N TYR A 185 12.71 -14.22 8.30
CA TYR A 185 12.98 -15.61 7.98
C TYR A 185 12.92 -16.48 9.23
N SER A 186 12.42 -17.70 9.06
CA SER A 186 12.46 -18.73 10.10
C SER A 186 13.19 -19.97 9.59
N SER A 187 14.09 -20.51 10.41
CA SER A 187 14.75 -21.80 10.22
C SER A 187 13.80 -23.01 10.33
N LEU A 188 12.54 -22.79 10.75
CA LEU A 188 11.57 -23.87 10.90
C LEU A 188 11.15 -24.45 9.54
N ALA A 189 11.15 -25.77 9.46
CA ALA A 189 10.85 -26.52 8.23
C ALA A 189 9.78 -27.60 8.40
N GLN A 190 8.98 -27.56 9.48
CA GLN A 190 7.90 -28.53 9.67
C GLN A 190 6.79 -28.34 8.62
N ILE A 191 6.48 -27.08 8.29
CA ILE A 191 5.54 -26.73 7.24
C ILE A 191 6.29 -26.59 5.91
N THR A 192 5.89 -27.36 4.91
CA THR A 192 6.53 -27.47 3.60
C THR A 192 5.48 -27.36 2.49
N PRO A 193 5.89 -27.17 1.22
CA PRO A 193 4.95 -27.19 0.10
C PRO A 193 4.09 -28.46 0.02
N ALA A 194 4.62 -29.59 0.48
CA ALA A 194 3.93 -30.88 0.43
C ALA A 194 2.82 -31.03 1.48
N ASN A 195 2.89 -30.30 2.60
CA ASN A 195 1.95 -30.48 3.71
C ASN A 195 1.17 -29.20 4.10
N VAL A 196 1.54 -28.02 3.60
CA VAL A 196 0.91 -26.74 3.96
C VAL A 196 -0.60 -26.72 3.71
N ALA A 197 -1.09 -27.48 2.73
CA ALA A 197 -2.51 -27.63 2.45
C ALA A 197 -3.31 -28.22 3.64
N ARG A 198 -2.64 -28.88 4.58
CA ARG A 198 -3.23 -29.47 5.80
C ARG A 198 -3.32 -28.48 6.97
N LEU A 199 -2.85 -27.25 6.84
CA LEU A 199 -2.92 -26.25 7.92
C LEU A 199 -4.36 -26.02 8.38
N GLN A 200 -4.56 -25.98 9.69
CA GLN A 200 -5.83 -25.72 10.36
C GLN A 200 -5.67 -24.61 11.38
N LEU A 201 -6.75 -23.88 11.65
CA LEU A 201 -6.82 -22.93 12.75
C LEU A 201 -6.59 -23.69 14.07
N ALA A 202 -5.51 -23.37 14.77
CA ALA A 202 -5.11 -24.01 16.00
C ALA A 202 -5.66 -23.30 17.24
N TRP A 203 -5.65 -21.97 17.23
CA TRP A 203 -6.29 -21.14 18.24
C TRP A 203 -6.62 -19.74 17.68
N THR A 204 -7.56 -19.08 18.33
CA THR A 204 -7.94 -17.68 18.09
C THR A 204 -7.92 -16.94 19.41
N GLN A 205 -7.28 -15.79 19.43
CA GLN A 205 -7.31 -14.83 20.53
C GLN A 205 -8.05 -13.58 20.06
N ARG A 206 -8.81 -12.98 20.99
CA ARG A 206 -9.42 -11.67 20.82
C ARG A 206 -8.71 -10.68 21.72
N THR A 207 -8.20 -9.60 21.14
CA THR A 207 -7.46 -8.58 21.89
C THR A 207 -8.38 -7.79 22.82
N GLY A 208 -9.68 -7.73 22.50
CA GLY A 208 -10.64 -6.87 23.22
C GLY A 208 -10.48 -5.39 22.88
N ASP A 209 -9.50 -5.04 22.05
CA ASP A 209 -9.34 -3.71 21.51
C ASP A 209 -10.21 -3.58 20.24
N VAL A 210 -11.39 -3.00 20.41
CA VAL A 210 -12.39 -2.85 19.35
C VAL A 210 -12.47 -1.42 18.85
N VAL A 211 -12.75 -1.29 17.54
CA VAL A 211 -12.92 0.00 16.87
C VAL A 211 -14.04 0.83 17.52
N GLN A 212 -13.78 2.13 17.71
CA GLN A 212 -14.72 3.09 18.29
C GLN A 212 -15.58 3.76 17.21
N HIS A 213 -16.63 4.51 17.63
CA HIS A 213 -17.57 5.14 16.70
C HIS A 213 -16.89 6.18 15.77
N ASP A 214 -15.95 6.95 16.31
CA ASP A 214 -15.23 7.99 15.57
C ASP A 214 -14.23 7.42 14.55
N GLU A 215 -13.82 6.17 14.73
CA GLU A 215 -12.98 5.41 13.81
C GLU A 215 -13.81 4.68 12.73
N ALA A 216 -14.92 4.06 13.14
CA ALA A 216 -15.71 3.21 12.27
C ALA A 216 -16.73 3.97 11.41
N VAL A 217 -17.26 5.11 11.90
CA VAL A 217 -18.41 5.80 11.29
C VAL A 217 -18.06 7.20 10.81
N THR A 218 -17.42 8.01 11.65
CA THR A 218 -17.06 9.39 11.24
C THR A 218 -15.71 9.47 10.53
N HIS A 219 -14.94 8.37 10.54
CA HIS A 219 -13.59 8.26 9.94
C HIS A 219 -12.65 9.37 10.39
N LEU A 220 -12.83 9.90 11.61
CA LEU A 220 -12.02 10.98 12.17
C LEU A 220 -10.68 10.47 12.70
N ARG A 221 -10.59 9.17 12.99
CA ARG A 221 -9.37 8.48 13.37
C ARG A 221 -9.20 7.21 12.55
N GLU A 222 -7.96 6.91 12.22
CA GLU A 222 -7.61 5.69 11.53
C GLU A 222 -7.16 4.61 12.51
N TYR A 223 -7.94 3.54 12.60
CA TYR A 223 -7.59 2.33 13.36
C TYR A 223 -6.82 1.38 12.45
N HIS A 224 -5.56 1.11 12.79
CA HIS A 224 -4.64 0.31 11.96
C HIS A 224 -3.98 -0.80 12.79
N SER A 225 -4.46 -2.02 12.62
CA SER A 225 -3.89 -3.18 13.30
C SER A 225 -2.76 -3.81 12.47
N GLU A 226 -1.54 -3.35 12.72
CA GLU A 226 -0.32 -3.73 11.97
C GLU A 226 0.63 -4.64 12.78
N ALA A 227 0.20 -5.05 13.97
CA ALA A 227 1.07 -5.64 14.97
C ALA A 227 1.58 -7.05 14.57
N THR A 228 2.90 -7.21 14.58
CA THR A 228 3.57 -8.51 14.49
C THR A 228 3.99 -8.95 15.90
N PRO A 229 3.38 -10.01 16.47
CA PRO A 229 3.77 -10.49 17.79
C PRO A 229 5.22 -11.01 17.81
N ILE A 230 5.90 -10.83 18.95
CA ILE A 230 7.17 -11.51 19.23
C ILE A 230 6.93 -12.71 20.13
N GLN A 231 7.75 -13.76 20.00
CA GLN A 231 7.69 -14.96 20.82
C GLN A 231 8.94 -15.06 21.71
N ILE A 232 8.71 -15.16 23.02
CA ILE A 232 9.76 -15.39 24.03
C ILE A 232 9.32 -16.55 24.92
N GLY A 233 10.05 -17.66 24.86
CA GLY A 233 9.68 -18.88 25.57
C GLY A 233 8.31 -19.41 25.11
N ASP A 234 7.37 -19.60 26.04
CA ASP A 234 6.03 -20.10 25.74
C ASP A 234 4.98 -18.99 25.52
N THR A 235 5.43 -17.74 25.36
CA THR A 235 4.56 -16.54 25.38
C THR A 235 4.75 -15.70 24.13
N LEU A 236 3.64 -15.25 23.56
CA LEU A 236 3.60 -14.20 22.54
C LEU A 236 3.31 -12.85 23.19
N TYR A 237 4.00 -11.80 22.74
CA TYR A 237 3.77 -10.43 23.16
C TYR A 237 3.40 -9.56 21.96
N THR A 238 2.37 -8.75 22.11
CA THR A 238 1.88 -7.84 21.06
C THR A 238 1.35 -6.54 21.66
N CYS A 239 1.12 -5.54 20.81
CA CYS A 239 0.33 -4.37 21.13
C CYS A 239 -0.87 -4.19 20.19
N THR A 240 -1.68 -3.15 20.42
CA THR A 240 -2.89 -2.83 19.65
C THR A 240 -3.05 -1.32 19.38
N PRO A 241 -3.95 -0.89 18.47
CA PRO A 241 -4.18 0.52 18.14
C PRO A 241 -4.66 1.43 19.28
N HIS A 242 -5.15 0.90 20.40
CA HIS A 242 -5.44 1.69 21.62
C HIS A 242 -4.37 1.52 22.72
N SER A 243 -3.13 1.17 22.36
CA SER A 243 -2.01 0.98 23.31
C SER A 243 -2.25 -0.13 24.34
N TYR A 244 -2.98 -1.19 23.98
CA TYR A 244 -3.00 -2.39 24.81
C TYR A 244 -1.69 -3.12 24.57
N VAL A 245 -1.16 -3.76 25.61
CA VAL A 245 -0.04 -4.69 25.54
C VAL A 245 -0.50 -6.00 26.15
N GLN A 246 -0.26 -7.10 25.46
CA GLN A 246 -0.79 -8.41 25.85
C GLN A 246 0.28 -9.48 25.81
N ALA A 247 0.25 -10.34 26.82
CA ALA A 247 0.93 -11.62 26.82
C ALA A 247 -0.08 -12.73 26.53
N ILE A 248 0.24 -13.63 25.61
CA ILE A 248 -0.63 -14.69 25.12
C ILE A 248 0.14 -16.01 25.22
N ASP A 249 -0.45 -17.05 25.81
CA ASP A 249 0.14 -18.39 25.77
C ASP A 249 0.23 -18.88 24.32
N ALA A 250 1.46 -19.14 23.87
CA ALA A 250 1.76 -19.41 22.46
C ALA A 250 1.15 -20.75 21.97
N THR A 251 0.72 -21.65 22.84
CA THR A 251 0.16 -22.94 22.42
C THR A 251 -1.36 -22.93 22.41
N THR A 252 -1.97 -22.16 23.30
CA THR A 252 -3.42 -22.17 23.56
C THR A 252 -4.14 -20.90 23.08
N GLY A 253 -3.41 -19.80 22.82
CA GLY A 253 -4.00 -18.51 22.49
C GLY A 253 -4.66 -17.80 23.68
N ARG A 254 -4.53 -18.32 24.90
CA ARG A 254 -5.12 -17.69 26.09
C ARG A 254 -4.29 -16.48 26.50
N THR A 255 -4.95 -15.32 26.63
CA THR A 255 -4.34 -14.12 27.22
C THR A 255 -3.90 -14.42 28.67
N LYS A 256 -2.60 -14.26 28.95
CA LYS A 256 -2.00 -14.39 30.28
C LYS A 256 -2.23 -13.11 31.10
N TRP A 257 -1.97 -11.96 30.49
CA TRP A 257 -2.26 -10.65 31.05
C TRP A 257 -2.48 -9.63 29.94
N THR A 258 -3.19 -8.56 30.27
CA THR A 258 -3.38 -7.37 29.45
C THR A 258 -3.04 -6.15 30.29
N TRP A 259 -2.24 -5.25 29.73
CA TRP A 259 -1.99 -3.92 30.26
C TRP A 259 -2.44 -2.87 29.24
N HIS A 260 -2.90 -1.72 29.70
CA HIS A 260 -3.16 -0.57 28.85
C HIS A 260 -2.97 0.73 29.66
N THR A 261 -2.70 1.82 28.96
CA THR A 261 -2.70 3.17 29.50
C THR A 261 -3.96 3.91 29.08
N SER A 262 -4.46 4.81 29.94
CA SER A 262 -5.59 5.70 29.65
C SER A 262 -5.15 6.95 28.87
N ALA A 263 -4.25 6.78 27.90
CA ALA A 263 -3.70 7.88 27.10
C ALA A 263 -4.82 8.65 26.39
N ASP A 264 -4.79 9.98 26.47
CA ASP A 264 -5.72 10.82 25.73
C ASP A 264 -5.35 10.84 24.25
N VAL A 265 -6.15 10.14 23.44
CA VAL A 265 -5.98 10.05 21.98
C VAL A 265 -6.79 11.12 21.23
N ARG A 266 -7.37 12.11 21.92
CA ARG A 266 -8.09 13.21 21.26
C ARG A 266 -7.17 13.98 20.33
N GLY A 267 -7.66 14.24 19.11
CA GLY A 267 -6.88 14.91 18.06
C GLY A 267 -5.83 14.02 17.38
N ASN A 268 -5.63 12.77 17.81
CA ASN A 268 -4.81 11.82 17.07
C ASN A 268 -5.65 11.14 15.99
N SER A 269 -5.31 11.39 14.73
CA SER A 269 -5.95 10.76 13.58
C SER A 269 -5.33 9.41 13.20
N TYR A 270 -4.20 9.01 13.79
CA TYR A 270 -3.42 7.85 13.35
C TYR A 270 -3.11 6.91 14.52
N LEU A 271 -3.91 5.83 14.64
CA LEU A 271 -3.80 4.83 15.71
C LEU A 271 -3.19 3.54 15.14
N VAL A 272 -1.87 3.40 15.30
CA VAL A 272 -1.09 2.24 14.81
C VAL A 272 -0.25 1.63 15.92
N CYS A 273 -0.23 0.30 15.98
CA CYS A 273 0.83 -0.45 16.64
C CYS A 273 1.41 -1.47 15.66
N ARG A 274 2.75 -1.51 15.52
CA ARG A 274 3.46 -2.55 14.75
C ARG A 274 4.09 -3.65 15.60
N GLY A 275 4.32 -3.42 16.88
CA GLY A 275 4.86 -4.45 17.77
C GLY A 275 5.52 -3.89 19.02
N VAL A 276 6.16 -4.79 19.77
CA VAL A 276 6.89 -4.52 21.01
C VAL A 276 8.29 -5.12 20.93
N SER A 277 9.16 -4.76 21.89
CA SER A 277 10.52 -5.31 21.98
C SER A 277 10.78 -5.96 23.32
N TYR A 278 11.54 -7.07 23.33
CA TYR A 278 11.95 -7.76 24.55
C TYR A 278 13.37 -7.37 24.97
N PHE A 279 13.60 -7.34 26.28
CA PHE A 279 14.93 -7.24 26.86
C PHE A 279 15.02 -8.05 28.15
N GLU A 280 16.15 -8.73 28.31
CA GLU A 280 16.51 -9.41 29.54
C GLU A 280 17.66 -8.65 30.22
N ALA A 281 17.34 -8.05 31.37
CA ALA A 281 18.29 -7.32 32.18
C ALA A 281 19.27 -8.28 32.89
N PRO A 282 20.45 -7.79 33.30
CA PRO A 282 21.41 -8.59 34.06
C PRO A 282 20.78 -9.24 35.30
N ALA A 283 21.25 -10.43 35.66
CA ALA A 283 20.78 -11.16 36.83
C ALA A 283 20.81 -10.29 38.11
N GLY A 284 19.76 -10.39 38.92
CA GLY A 284 19.59 -9.58 40.13
C GLY A 284 18.91 -8.22 39.90
N THR A 285 18.67 -7.82 38.65
CA THR A 285 17.90 -6.61 38.34
C THR A 285 16.40 -6.84 38.63
N PRO A 286 15.72 -5.97 39.42
CA PRO A 286 14.27 -6.02 39.54
C PRO A 286 13.59 -5.84 38.17
N CYS A 287 12.49 -6.54 37.92
CA CYS A 287 11.86 -6.61 36.59
C CYS A 287 12.87 -7.11 35.53
N PRO A 288 13.42 -8.34 35.66
CA PRO A 288 14.53 -8.78 34.83
C PRO A 288 14.12 -8.97 33.36
N ARG A 289 12.89 -9.43 33.12
CA ARG A 289 12.37 -9.69 31.77
C ARG A 289 11.38 -8.60 31.40
N ARG A 290 11.64 -7.89 30.32
CA ARG A 290 10.94 -6.63 30.01
C ARG A 290 10.37 -6.62 28.62
N ILE A 291 9.18 -6.04 28.50
CA ILE A 291 8.56 -5.68 27.24
C ILE A 291 8.54 -4.16 27.14
N PHE A 292 9.22 -3.63 26.13
CA PHE A 292 9.14 -2.22 25.78
C PHE A 292 8.00 -1.99 24.80
N ALA A 293 7.08 -1.13 25.20
CA ALA A 293 5.88 -0.82 24.44
C ALA A 293 5.72 0.70 24.27
N PRO A 294 5.69 1.20 23.03
CA PRO A 294 5.29 2.56 22.77
C PRO A 294 3.80 2.77 23.08
N SER A 295 3.43 4.02 23.31
CA SER A 295 2.07 4.42 23.63
C SER A 295 1.70 5.75 22.96
N PHE A 296 0.40 6.02 22.82
CA PHE A 296 -0.08 7.25 22.19
C PHE A 296 0.06 8.51 23.06
N ASP A 297 0.33 8.38 24.36
CA ASP A 297 0.78 9.51 25.19
C ASP A 297 2.28 9.77 25.05
N ALA A 298 2.91 9.39 23.92
CA ALA A 298 4.33 9.56 23.62
C ALA A 298 5.24 9.15 24.78
N LYS A 299 4.96 8.00 25.38
CA LYS A 299 5.83 7.35 26.36
C LYS A 299 6.30 6.01 25.84
N MET A 300 7.48 5.62 26.29
CA MET A 300 7.95 4.25 26.18
C MET A 300 7.82 3.59 27.55
N TYR A 301 6.95 2.59 27.65
CA TYR A 301 6.76 1.82 28.88
C TYR A 301 7.69 0.61 28.89
N ALA A 302 8.25 0.29 30.05
CA ALA A 302 8.88 -0.99 30.33
C ALA A 302 7.94 -1.79 31.22
N LEU A 303 7.41 -2.89 30.71
CA LEU A 303 6.51 -3.79 31.45
C LEU A 303 7.25 -5.08 31.81
N ASP A 304 7.01 -5.59 33.00
CA ASP A 304 7.43 -6.92 33.40
C ASP A 304 6.78 -7.96 32.47
N ALA A 305 7.60 -8.78 31.81
CA ALA A 305 7.13 -9.72 30.80
C ALA A 305 6.21 -10.81 31.38
N ASP A 306 6.32 -11.11 32.67
CA ASP A 306 5.57 -12.19 33.30
C ASP A 306 4.25 -11.68 33.91
N THR A 307 4.21 -10.43 34.37
CA THR A 307 3.06 -9.86 35.09
C THR A 307 2.35 -8.71 34.38
N GLY A 308 2.98 -8.09 33.38
CA GLY A 308 2.46 -6.91 32.67
C GLY A 308 2.49 -5.61 33.48
N ARG A 309 3.05 -5.62 34.70
CA ARG A 309 3.15 -4.43 35.55
C ARG A 309 4.31 -3.54 35.07
N PRO A 310 4.17 -2.20 35.09
CA PRO A 310 5.29 -1.32 34.80
C PRO A 310 6.49 -1.60 35.71
N CYS A 311 7.69 -1.68 35.14
CA CYS A 311 8.94 -1.88 35.87
C CYS A 311 9.26 -0.61 36.67
N PRO A 312 9.16 -0.59 38.01
CA PRO A 312 9.19 0.65 38.79
C PRO A 312 10.52 1.43 38.67
N GLY A 313 11.63 0.74 38.41
CA GLY A 313 12.97 1.35 38.27
C GLY A 313 13.30 1.89 36.88
N PHE A 314 12.36 1.86 35.92
CA PHE A 314 12.57 2.38 34.57
C PHE A 314 11.91 3.76 34.41
N GLY A 315 12.69 4.79 34.12
CA GLY A 315 12.23 6.16 34.00
C GLY A 315 11.44 6.62 35.24
N THR A 316 10.28 7.22 35.01
CA THR A 316 9.33 7.58 36.06
C THR A 316 8.20 6.54 36.12
N ASN A 317 8.17 5.72 37.17
CA ASN A 317 7.14 4.71 37.40
C ASN A 317 6.95 3.71 36.24
N GLY A 318 8.04 3.32 35.58
CA GLY A 318 8.04 2.35 34.48
C GLY A 318 7.87 2.94 33.08
N ALA A 319 8.01 4.25 32.92
CA ALA A 319 7.96 4.91 31.63
C ALA A 319 8.96 6.06 31.49
N ILE A 320 9.48 6.25 30.27
CA ILE A 320 10.19 7.48 29.88
C ILE A 320 9.24 8.36 29.06
N ASP A 321 9.31 9.68 29.29
CA ASP A 321 8.56 10.67 28.50
C ASP A 321 9.35 11.01 27.24
N LEU A 322 8.80 10.69 26.08
CA LEU A 322 9.45 10.96 24.81
C LEU A 322 9.27 12.43 24.40
N ARG A 323 8.44 13.23 25.09
CA ARG A 323 8.31 14.67 24.84
C ARG A 323 9.41 15.51 25.49
N ASP A 324 10.25 14.90 26.33
CA ASP A 324 11.38 15.60 26.94
C ASP A 324 12.26 16.28 25.88
N HIS A 325 12.44 17.60 26.05
CA HIS A 325 13.19 18.48 25.15
C HIS A 325 12.65 18.60 23.71
N MET A 326 11.39 18.24 23.44
CA MET A 326 10.78 18.35 22.10
C MET A 326 10.11 19.71 21.82
N GLY A 327 10.01 20.56 22.86
CA GLY A 327 9.24 21.79 22.84
C GLY A 327 7.73 21.55 22.89
N THR A 328 6.92 22.58 22.69
CA THR A 328 5.46 22.50 22.78
C THR A 328 4.84 22.09 21.46
N SER A 329 4.01 21.04 21.46
CA SER A 329 3.22 20.58 20.32
C SER A 329 1.92 19.93 20.80
N PRO A 330 0.86 19.89 19.96
CA PRO A 330 -0.29 19.05 20.23
C PRO A 330 0.11 17.59 20.47
N ALA A 331 -0.58 16.90 21.38
CA ALA A 331 -0.20 15.54 21.80
C ALA A 331 -0.09 14.54 20.64
N ALA A 332 -0.96 14.68 19.63
CA ALA A 332 -1.03 13.84 18.43
C ALA A 332 0.13 14.02 17.43
N PHE A 333 0.93 15.08 17.57
CA PHE A 333 1.99 15.40 16.60
C PHE A 333 3.23 14.53 16.76
N GLN A 334 3.30 13.76 17.85
CA GLN A 334 4.37 12.84 18.17
C GLN A 334 3.76 11.56 18.73
N ILE A 335 3.92 10.46 17.99
CA ILE A 335 3.47 9.13 18.40
C ILE A 335 4.50 8.08 17.96
N SER A 336 4.69 7.04 18.74
CA SER A 336 5.55 5.92 18.35
C SER A 336 4.69 4.81 17.74
N THR A 337 4.87 4.57 16.44
CA THR A 337 4.09 3.55 15.69
C THR A 337 4.81 2.20 15.57
N SER A 338 6.14 2.21 15.63
CA SER A 338 7.01 1.03 15.50
C SER A 338 7.68 0.67 16.82
N PRO A 339 8.03 -0.61 17.07
CA PRO A 339 8.78 -1.00 18.25
C PRO A 339 10.20 -0.38 18.25
N PRO A 340 10.74 -0.06 19.43
CA PRO A 340 12.14 0.38 19.54
C PRO A 340 13.10 -0.77 19.24
N VAL A 341 14.36 -0.47 18.94
CA VAL A 341 15.40 -1.50 18.87
C VAL A 341 16.11 -1.61 20.20
N VAL A 342 16.27 -2.83 20.71
CA VAL A 342 17.14 -3.10 21.85
C VAL A 342 18.33 -3.93 21.38
N ALA A 343 19.52 -3.35 21.43
CA ALA A 343 20.76 -4.01 21.01
C ALA A 343 21.94 -3.49 21.83
N ASN A 344 22.90 -4.36 22.15
CA ASN A 344 24.14 -4.04 22.87
C ASN A 344 23.94 -3.17 24.12
N GLY A 345 22.90 -3.44 24.90
CA GLY A 345 22.58 -2.70 26.13
C GLY A 345 22.04 -1.28 25.90
N ARG A 346 21.44 -1.01 24.73
CA ARG A 346 20.83 0.27 24.39
C ARG A 346 19.39 0.06 23.92
N LEU A 347 18.48 0.86 24.45
CA LEU A 347 17.11 1.01 23.96
C LEU A 347 17.09 2.23 23.03
N ILE A 348 16.96 2.00 21.72
CA ILE A 348 17.01 3.04 20.68
C ILE A 348 15.60 3.30 20.18
N VAL A 349 15.18 4.56 20.22
CA VAL A 349 13.82 5.01 19.93
C VAL A 349 13.84 6.04 18.80
N GLY A 350 13.09 5.74 17.74
CA GLY A 350 12.61 6.70 16.76
C GLY A 350 11.09 6.83 16.89
N GLU A 351 10.51 7.89 16.32
CA GLU A 351 9.08 8.19 16.47
C GLU A 351 8.49 8.66 15.15
N ARG A 352 7.18 8.46 14.98
CA ARG A 352 6.40 9.14 13.95
C ARG A 352 6.13 10.55 14.43
N ILE A 353 6.70 11.50 13.72
CA ILE A 353 6.33 12.90 13.84
C ILE A 353 5.32 13.20 12.75
N ILE A 354 4.29 13.98 13.04
CA ILE A 354 3.41 14.44 11.97
C ILE A 354 4.20 15.37 11.05
N ASP A 355 4.30 15.01 9.79
CA ASP A 355 5.23 15.59 8.81
C ASP A 355 4.54 16.31 7.67
N ASN A 356 3.23 16.12 7.51
CA ASN A 356 2.41 16.76 6.49
C ASN A 356 1.62 18.00 6.96
N VAL A 357 1.78 18.43 8.22
CA VAL A 357 0.96 19.51 8.81
C VAL A 357 1.62 20.89 8.77
N GLY A 358 2.94 21.02 8.95
CA GLY A 358 3.57 22.34 9.05
C GLY A 358 5.10 22.35 9.03
N VAL A 359 5.68 23.54 9.18
CA VAL A 359 7.15 23.77 9.13
C VAL A 359 7.84 23.67 10.50
N ASN A 360 7.09 23.57 11.59
CA ASN A 360 7.62 23.65 12.97
C ASN A 360 7.14 22.48 13.83
N GLU A 361 7.11 21.29 13.24
CA GLU A 361 6.71 20.05 13.90
C GLU A 361 7.75 19.61 14.94
N PRO A 362 7.44 18.70 15.89
CA PRO A 362 8.44 18.13 16.79
C PRO A 362 9.70 17.64 16.05
N ALA A 363 10.80 17.46 16.78
CA ALA A 363 12.03 16.93 16.19
C ALA A 363 11.87 15.45 15.81
N GLY A 364 12.40 15.04 14.66
CA GLY A 364 12.57 13.63 14.29
C GLY A 364 13.77 12.96 14.97
N VAL A 365 14.13 13.40 16.18
CA VAL A 365 15.33 12.98 16.92
C VAL A 365 15.30 11.48 17.24
N VAL A 366 16.42 10.78 17.03
CA VAL A 366 16.59 9.39 17.47
C VAL A 366 17.38 9.37 18.77
N ARG A 367 16.88 8.68 19.79
CA ARG A 367 17.46 8.71 21.14
C ARG A 367 17.77 7.32 21.64
N ALA A 368 18.88 7.19 22.37
CA ALA A 368 19.20 5.97 23.10
C ALA A 368 19.09 6.17 24.60
N TYR A 369 18.56 5.15 25.24
CA TYR A 369 18.37 5.07 26.68
C TYR A 369 19.01 3.79 27.22
N ASP A 370 19.33 3.81 28.50
CA ASP A 370 19.66 2.62 29.24
C ASP A 370 18.39 1.76 29.41
N PRO A 371 18.37 0.49 28.95
CA PRO A 371 17.18 -0.35 29.01
C PRO A 371 16.81 -0.77 30.44
N VAL A 372 17.70 -0.59 31.44
CA VAL A 372 17.43 -0.93 32.83
C VAL A 372 16.77 0.23 33.59
N SER A 373 17.34 1.43 33.47
CA SER A 373 16.96 2.61 34.23
C SER A 373 16.13 3.61 33.44
N GLY A 374 16.13 3.54 32.11
CA GLY A 374 15.52 4.57 31.25
C GLY A 374 16.34 5.86 31.19
N ALA A 375 17.56 5.89 31.73
CA ALA A 375 18.41 7.08 31.68
C ALA A 375 18.83 7.39 30.23
N PRO A 376 18.78 8.66 29.78
CA PRO A 376 19.18 9.02 28.43
C PRO A 376 20.70 8.91 28.27
N ILE A 377 21.15 8.43 27.11
CA ILE A 377 22.57 8.15 26.83
C ILE A 377 23.11 9.06 25.72
N TRP A 378 22.43 9.10 24.57
CA TRP A 378 22.77 9.96 23.44
C TRP A 378 21.53 10.30 22.64
N ALA A 379 21.58 11.41 21.89
CA ALA A 379 20.52 11.85 21.00
C ALA A 379 21.10 12.26 19.64
N TRP A 380 20.58 11.70 18.55
CA TRP A 380 20.96 12.08 17.19
C TRP A 380 19.95 13.08 16.63
N ASP A 381 20.35 14.35 16.65
CA ASP A 381 19.60 15.51 16.17
C ASP A 381 20.35 16.16 15.00
N VAL A 382 19.82 15.94 13.79
CA VAL A 382 20.44 16.37 12.53
C VAL A 382 20.67 17.88 12.43
N GLY A 383 19.93 18.69 13.19
CA GLY A 383 20.12 20.15 13.19
C GLY A 383 21.24 20.64 14.09
N ARG A 384 21.80 19.76 14.93
CA ARG A 384 22.86 20.09 15.91
C ARG A 384 24.22 19.48 15.56
N GLY A 385 24.27 18.50 14.66
CA GLY A 385 25.51 17.90 14.19
C GLY A 385 25.28 16.64 13.37
N ASP A 386 26.34 16.15 12.74
CA ASP A 386 26.30 14.86 12.03
C ASP A 386 26.30 13.68 13.02
N ASP A 387 27.02 13.81 14.13
CA ASP A 387 27.09 12.82 15.20
C ASP A 387 26.04 13.05 16.28
N ALA A 388 25.73 12.00 17.04
CA ALA A 388 24.89 12.15 18.22
C ALA A 388 25.53 13.09 19.25
N ILE A 389 24.67 13.89 19.86
CA ILE A 389 24.99 14.78 20.97
C ILE A 389 24.71 14.09 22.30
N LYS A 390 25.26 14.67 23.37
CA LYS A 390 24.80 14.34 24.72
C LYS A 390 23.31 14.71 24.85
N PRO A 391 22.53 13.96 25.65
CA PRO A 391 21.17 14.34 25.95
C PRO A 391 21.09 15.79 26.43
N LEU A 392 20.08 16.51 25.95
CA LEU A 392 19.87 17.90 26.33
C LEU A 392 19.54 18.03 27.82
N THR A 393 19.77 19.22 28.37
CA THR A 393 19.46 19.54 29.77
C THR A 393 18.75 20.89 29.88
N GLY A 394 18.10 21.15 31.02
CA GLY A 394 17.44 22.43 31.26
C GLY A 394 16.30 22.72 30.29
N THR A 395 16.33 23.89 29.65
CA THR A 395 15.27 24.36 28.74
C THR A 395 15.61 24.21 27.26
N GLU A 396 16.74 23.57 26.93
CA GLU A 396 17.12 23.31 25.55
C GLU A 396 16.08 22.43 24.83
N THR A 397 15.90 22.63 23.53
CA THR A 397 15.02 21.82 22.70
C THR A 397 15.73 21.26 21.47
N TYR A 398 15.35 20.06 21.06
CA TYR A 398 15.83 19.45 19.81
C TYR A 398 15.34 20.23 18.59
N THR A 399 16.06 20.09 17.47
CA THR A 399 15.77 20.79 16.23
C THR A 399 14.45 20.32 15.64
N ARG A 400 13.47 21.23 15.62
CA ARG A 400 12.12 21.01 15.10
C ARG A 400 12.08 20.87 13.57
N GLY A 401 11.06 20.17 13.09
CA GLY A 401 10.76 19.94 11.67
C GLY A 401 11.82 19.14 10.91
N THR A 402 12.51 18.24 11.61
CA THR A 402 13.59 17.40 11.06
C THR A 402 13.04 16.06 10.54
N PRO A 403 13.72 15.39 9.59
CA PRO A 403 13.36 14.03 9.16
C PRO A 403 13.19 13.07 10.34
N ASN A 404 12.09 12.33 10.36
CA ASN A 404 11.76 11.40 11.44
C ASN A 404 12.11 9.93 11.10
N VAL A 405 12.03 9.04 12.08
CA VAL A 405 12.25 7.60 11.95
C VAL A 405 11.05 6.86 12.52
N TRP A 406 9.98 6.83 11.74
CA TRP A 406 8.72 6.19 12.12
C TRP A 406 8.68 4.69 11.85
N GLY A 407 9.48 4.20 10.90
CA GLY A 407 9.60 2.79 10.53
C GLY A 407 10.39 1.96 11.55
N ALA A 408 10.24 0.63 11.49
CA ALA A 408 11.03 -0.25 12.34
C ALA A 408 12.52 -0.21 11.94
N MET A 409 13.41 0.02 12.91
CA MET A 409 14.86 0.01 12.70
C MET A 409 15.41 -1.43 12.68
N THR A 410 16.64 -1.60 12.17
CA THR A 410 17.39 -2.87 12.20
C THR A 410 18.77 -2.66 12.79
N ALA A 411 19.42 -3.70 13.28
CA ALA A 411 20.74 -3.60 13.90
C ALA A 411 21.66 -4.79 13.58
N ASP A 412 22.92 -4.47 13.34
CA ASP A 412 24.04 -5.43 13.34
C ASP A 412 24.72 -5.36 14.71
N ALA A 413 24.25 -6.18 15.64
CA ALA A 413 24.78 -6.23 17.01
C ALA A 413 26.28 -6.61 17.04
N ALA A 414 26.73 -7.46 16.11
CA ALA A 414 28.12 -7.92 16.05
C ALA A 414 29.08 -6.79 15.67
N ASN A 415 28.66 -5.90 14.76
CA ASN A 415 29.45 -4.74 14.35
C ASN A 415 29.11 -3.45 15.14
N GLY A 416 28.13 -3.52 16.05
CA GLY A 416 27.71 -2.40 16.87
C GLY A 416 27.00 -1.29 16.09
N ILE A 417 26.26 -1.62 15.01
CA ILE A 417 25.62 -0.63 14.13
C ILE A 417 24.10 -0.75 14.18
N VAL A 418 23.41 0.39 14.31
CA VAL A 418 21.96 0.51 14.08
C VAL A 418 21.71 1.23 12.76
N TYR A 419 20.72 0.79 11.99
CA TYR A 419 20.32 1.38 10.72
C TYR A 419 18.97 2.06 10.86
N LEU A 420 18.98 3.38 10.62
CA LEU A 420 17.82 4.25 10.69
C LEU A 420 17.27 4.48 9.29
N PRO A 421 16.01 4.12 9.02
CA PRO A 421 15.32 4.49 7.81
C PRO A 421 14.64 5.85 8.02
N THR A 422 15.18 6.93 7.44
CA THR A 422 14.62 8.27 7.64
C THR A 422 13.51 8.58 6.62
N GLY A 423 12.52 9.34 7.08
CA GLY A 423 11.55 10.01 6.21
C GLY A 423 12.10 11.29 5.59
N ASN A 424 11.24 12.09 4.95
CA ASN A 424 11.60 13.46 4.56
C ASN A 424 11.38 14.47 5.70
N ALA A 425 11.87 15.70 5.52
CA ALA A 425 11.62 16.78 6.48
C ALA A 425 10.18 17.31 6.36
N THR A 426 9.76 18.16 7.29
CA THR A 426 8.40 18.74 7.30
C THR A 426 8.36 20.13 6.62
N PRO A 427 7.31 20.52 5.90
CA PRO A 427 6.18 19.69 5.46
C PRO A 427 6.55 18.82 4.25
N ASP A 428 5.72 17.83 3.90
CA ASP A 428 6.06 16.84 2.85
C ASP A 428 6.08 17.37 1.42
N TYR A 429 5.18 18.30 1.06
CA TYR A 429 4.89 18.58 -0.36
C TYR A 429 5.49 19.89 -0.89
N TRP A 430 5.53 20.94 -0.07
CA TRP A 430 6.20 22.20 -0.41
C TRP A 430 7.55 22.29 0.30
N ILE A 431 8.62 22.40 -0.48
CA ILE A 431 10.01 22.19 -0.04
C ILE A 431 10.88 23.45 -0.10
N GLY A 432 10.28 24.62 -0.26
CA GLY A 432 11.00 25.90 -0.39
C GLY A 432 11.81 26.32 0.84
N ARG A 433 11.54 25.72 2.01
CA ARG A 433 12.25 25.99 3.29
C ARG A 433 13.16 24.88 3.79
N ARG A 434 13.43 23.86 2.98
CA ARG A 434 14.37 22.79 3.36
C ARG A 434 15.75 23.37 3.70
N ARG A 435 16.27 23.01 4.87
CA ARG A 435 17.59 23.38 5.37
C ARG A 435 18.65 22.38 4.86
N PRO A 436 19.95 22.72 4.89
CA PRO A 436 21.00 21.82 4.39
C PRO A 436 21.00 20.42 5.00
N PHE A 437 20.70 20.30 6.30
CA PHE A 437 20.64 18.99 6.96
C PHE A 437 19.33 18.23 6.65
N ASP A 438 18.23 18.94 6.37
CA ASP A 438 16.98 18.30 5.90
C ASP A 438 17.26 17.62 4.55
N ASP A 439 17.96 18.31 3.65
CA ASP A 439 18.36 17.80 2.35
C ASP A 439 19.46 16.72 2.45
N LYS A 440 20.26 16.68 3.52
CA LYS A 440 21.36 15.69 3.67
C LYS A 440 20.85 14.35 4.22
N TYR A 441 19.88 14.39 5.13
CA TYR A 441 19.41 13.23 5.88
C TYR A 441 17.96 12.85 5.58
N GLY A 442 17.22 13.63 4.79
CA GLY A 442 15.91 13.23 4.28
C GLY A 442 16.01 12.01 3.37
N THR A 443 15.07 11.08 3.53
CA THR A 443 14.90 9.88 2.70
C THR A 443 16.21 9.12 2.51
N SER A 444 16.83 8.77 3.63
CA SER A 444 18.20 8.27 3.73
C SER A 444 18.31 7.05 4.64
N ILE A 445 19.24 6.16 4.31
CA ILE A 445 19.70 5.14 5.25
C ILE A 445 20.82 5.77 6.07
N VAL A 446 20.68 5.81 7.39
CA VAL A 446 21.70 6.32 8.31
C VAL A 446 22.20 5.17 9.19
N ALA A 447 23.52 4.98 9.23
CA ALA A 447 24.16 3.98 10.09
C ALA A 447 24.84 4.68 11.27
N LEU A 448 24.39 4.38 12.49
CA LEU A 448 24.98 4.91 13.72
C LEU A 448 25.64 3.79 14.55
N ASP A 449 26.71 4.14 15.25
CA ASP A 449 27.26 3.31 16.32
C ASP A 449 26.25 3.19 17.47
N ILE A 450 25.91 1.95 17.88
CA ILE A 450 24.89 1.70 18.91
C ILE A 450 25.28 2.33 20.24
N ALA A 451 26.55 2.22 20.64
CA ALA A 451 26.98 2.62 21.97
C ALA A 451 27.02 4.14 22.14
N THR A 452 27.43 4.86 21.08
CA THR A 452 27.77 6.29 21.12
C THR A 452 26.86 7.18 20.28
N GLY A 453 26.11 6.62 19.32
CA GLY A 453 25.34 7.38 18.35
C GLY A 453 26.18 8.10 17.30
N ARG A 454 27.50 7.86 17.25
CA ARG A 454 28.39 8.44 16.24
C ARG A 454 28.03 7.90 14.85
N MET A 455 27.98 8.80 13.87
CA MET A 455 27.68 8.43 12.49
C MET A 455 28.80 7.57 11.91
N ARG A 456 28.41 6.46 11.29
CA ARG A 456 29.32 5.58 10.54
C ARG A 456 29.32 5.96 9.07
N TRP A 457 28.13 6.08 8.51
CA TRP A 457 27.89 6.54 7.14
C TRP A 457 26.39 6.86 6.97
N HIS A 458 26.06 7.59 5.90
CA HIS A 458 24.68 7.73 5.43
C HIS A 458 24.61 7.61 3.91
N ARG A 459 23.44 7.23 3.39
CA ARG A 459 23.17 7.15 1.94
C ARG A 459 21.78 7.71 1.65
N GLN A 460 21.73 8.85 0.97
CA GLN A 460 20.47 9.43 0.50
C GLN A 460 19.94 8.69 -0.74
N LEU A 461 18.64 8.40 -0.75
CA LEU A 461 17.96 7.67 -1.82
C LEU A 461 16.92 8.51 -2.57
N VAL A 462 16.55 9.69 -2.05
CA VAL A 462 15.76 10.69 -2.78
C VAL A 462 16.32 12.08 -2.46
N HIS A 463 16.73 12.81 -3.49
CA HIS A 463 17.17 14.19 -3.35
C HIS A 463 15.97 15.12 -3.28
N ARG A 464 15.93 15.99 -2.26
CA ARG A 464 14.91 17.03 -2.09
C ARG A 464 13.48 16.48 -2.24
N ASP A 465 13.19 15.46 -1.42
CA ASP A 465 11.91 14.76 -1.43
C ASP A 465 10.74 15.72 -1.16
N MET A 466 9.78 15.69 -2.10
CA MET A 466 8.50 16.41 -2.05
C MET A 466 7.30 15.47 -2.22
N TRP A 467 7.54 14.15 -2.22
CA TRP A 467 6.56 13.15 -2.65
C TRP A 467 6.14 12.20 -1.53
N ASP A 468 6.63 12.41 -0.30
CA ASP A 468 6.51 11.48 0.83
C ASP A 468 7.04 10.08 0.44
N MET A 469 8.31 10.04 0.01
CA MET A 469 9.00 8.82 -0.41
C MET A 469 9.88 8.24 0.68
N ASP A 470 9.47 8.42 1.93
CA ASP A 470 10.05 7.87 3.15
C ASP A 470 10.61 6.46 3.02
N LEU A 471 11.74 6.22 3.70
CA LEU A 471 12.17 4.86 3.97
C LEU A 471 11.32 4.31 5.11
N ALA A 472 10.27 3.58 4.77
CA ALA A 472 9.27 3.13 5.74
C ALA A 472 9.73 2.01 6.69
N VAL A 473 10.92 1.42 6.45
CA VAL A 473 11.46 0.31 7.24
C VAL A 473 12.97 0.18 7.08
N GLY A 474 13.65 -0.29 8.13
CA GLY A 474 15.08 -0.55 8.11
C GLY A 474 15.43 -1.68 7.14
N PRO A 475 16.67 -1.70 6.62
CA PRO A 475 17.07 -2.67 5.62
C PRO A 475 17.21 -4.07 6.20
N SER A 476 16.97 -5.10 5.38
CA SER A 476 17.31 -6.48 5.77
C SER A 476 18.82 -6.70 5.67
N LEU A 477 19.43 -7.23 6.72
CA LEU A 477 20.88 -7.48 6.78
C LEU A 477 21.18 -8.93 6.40
N ILE A 478 22.11 -9.13 5.48
CA ILE A 478 22.45 -10.45 4.95
C ILE A 478 23.94 -10.58 4.64
N ASP A 479 24.49 -11.78 4.83
CA ASP A 479 25.82 -12.11 4.35
C ASP A 479 25.71 -12.73 2.95
N LEU A 480 26.03 -11.94 1.92
CA LEU A 480 25.89 -12.39 0.55
C LEU A 480 27.12 -13.19 0.12
N PRO A 481 26.96 -14.43 -0.39
CA PRO A 481 28.09 -15.20 -0.90
C PRO A 481 28.66 -14.55 -2.17
N LEU A 482 29.99 -14.48 -2.26
CA LEU A 482 30.70 -13.93 -3.42
C LEU A 482 31.09 -15.03 -4.43
N PRO A 483 31.12 -14.71 -5.75
CA PRO A 483 31.74 -15.59 -6.74
C PRO A 483 33.23 -15.79 -6.40
N GLY A 484 33.64 -17.04 -6.13
CA GLY A 484 35.01 -17.38 -5.74
C GLY A 484 35.22 -17.73 -4.25
N GLY A 485 34.15 -17.68 -3.44
CA GLY A 485 34.19 -18.04 -2.02
C GLY A 485 34.19 -16.82 -1.09
N GLY A 486 33.76 -17.04 0.16
CA GLY A 486 33.56 -15.97 1.15
C GLY A 486 32.21 -15.25 1.03
N THR A 487 31.97 -14.29 1.92
CA THR A 487 30.75 -13.49 1.97
C THR A 487 31.06 -12.00 2.05
N VAL A 488 30.12 -11.17 1.61
CA VAL A 488 30.15 -9.71 1.80
C VAL A 488 29.03 -9.30 2.77
N PRO A 489 29.31 -8.48 3.79
CA PRO A 489 28.28 -8.02 4.71
C PRO A 489 27.40 -7.00 4.00
N ALA A 490 26.22 -7.42 3.58
CA ALA A 490 25.29 -6.64 2.79
C ALA A 490 24.07 -6.21 3.60
N LEU A 491 23.44 -5.13 3.14
CA LEU A 491 22.09 -4.74 3.50
C LEU A 491 21.27 -4.54 2.23
N LEU A 492 19.97 -4.84 2.33
CA LEU A 492 19.00 -4.72 1.26
C LEU A 492 17.88 -3.77 1.73
N GLN A 493 17.79 -2.60 1.11
CA GLN A 493 16.74 -1.62 1.38
C GLN A 493 15.64 -1.70 0.31
N THR A 494 14.41 -1.94 0.74
CA THR A 494 13.19 -1.71 -0.06
C THR A 494 12.72 -0.26 0.10
N THR A 495 12.10 0.32 -0.93
CA THR A 495 11.68 1.73 -0.88
C THR A 495 10.26 1.96 -1.42
N LYS A 496 9.63 3.06 -1.02
CA LYS A 496 8.36 3.54 -1.58
C LYS A 496 8.45 3.78 -3.09
N MET A 497 9.65 4.05 -3.63
CA MET A 497 9.87 4.16 -5.08
C MET A 497 9.75 2.82 -5.83
N GLY A 498 9.76 1.68 -5.13
CA GLY A 498 9.82 0.35 -5.72
C GLY A 498 11.23 -0.07 -6.15
N GLN A 499 12.25 0.66 -5.71
CA GLN A 499 13.64 0.35 -6.02
C GLN A 499 14.27 -0.47 -4.89
N LEU A 500 15.20 -1.35 -5.25
CA LEU A 500 15.96 -2.16 -4.29
C LEU A 500 17.40 -1.67 -4.24
N TYR A 501 17.89 -1.25 -3.09
CA TYR A 501 19.29 -0.83 -2.93
C TYR A 501 20.07 -1.89 -2.16
N LEU A 502 21.11 -2.42 -2.80
CA LEU A 502 22.00 -3.41 -2.20
C LEU A 502 23.35 -2.76 -1.90
N LEU A 503 23.65 -2.58 -0.61
CA LEU A 503 24.82 -1.86 -0.13
C LEU A 503 25.66 -2.73 0.81
N ASN A 504 26.94 -2.42 0.97
CA ASN A 504 27.77 -2.95 2.03
C ASN A 504 27.31 -2.32 3.35
N ARG A 505 26.88 -3.14 4.31
CA ARG A 505 26.27 -2.63 5.55
C ARG A 505 27.26 -1.94 6.49
N LEU A 506 28.56 -2.18 6.32
CA LEU A 506 29.59 -1.55 7.15
C LEU A 506 30.04 -0.18 6.62
N THR A 507 29.97 0.03 5.31
CA THR A 507 30.53 1.22 4.65
C THR A 507 29.51 2.08 3.89
N GLY A 508 28.30 1.56 3.64
CA GLY A 508 27.30 2.22 2.79
C GLY A 508 27.64 2.21 1.29
N ALA A 509 28.75 1.58 0.90
CA ALA A 509 29.17 1.49 -0.49
C ALA A 509 28.22 0.59 -1.30
N PRO A 510 27.86 0.96 -2.55
CA PRO A 510 26.97 0.14 -3.37
C PRO A 510 27.61 -1.21 -3.75
N LEU A 511 26.89 -2.31 -3.52
CA LEU A 511 27.22 -3.64 -4.04
C LEU A 511 26.53 -3.94 -5.38
N ALA A 512 25.48 -3.16 -5.67
CA ALA A 512 24.82 -3.07 -6.96
C ALA A 512 24.89 -1.62 -7.47
N ALA A 513 24.98 -1.45 -8.80
CA ALA A 513 25.14 -0.13 -9.41
C ALA A 513 23.96 0.81 -9.11
N ILE A 514 24.29 2.06 -8.82
CA ILE A 514 23.36 3.17 -8.62
C ILE A 514 23.81 4.30 -9.56
N GLU A 515 22.89 4.86 -10.33
CA GLU A 515 23.14 5.92 -11.31
C GLU A 515 22.35 7.18 -10.98
N GLU A 516 22.98 8.34 -11.02
CA GLU A 516 22.27 9.62 -11.07
C GLU A 516 21.62 9.77 -12.44
N ARG A 517 20.29 9.89 -12.49
CA ARG A 517 19.56 10.11 -13.74
C ARG A 517 18.84 11.44 -13.74
N PRO A 518 18.81 12.16 -14.87
CA PRO A 518 18.03 13.38 -15.00
C PRO A 518 16.54 13.14 -14.73
N VAL A 519 15.93 14.03 -13.96
CA VAL A 519 14.48 14.10 -13.75
C VAL A 519 13.96 15.47 -14.16
N SER A 520 12.65 15.58 -14.43
CA SER A 520 12.07 16.89 -14.77
C SER A 520 12.14 17.83 -13.57
N THR A 521 12.44 19.09 -13.81
CA THR A 521 12.28 20.20 -12.86
C THR A 521 11.22 21.21 -13.32
N LYS A 522 10.50 20.88 -14.42
CA LYS A 522 9.49 21.75 -15.03
C LYS A 522 8.12 21.52 -14.41
N GLY A 523 7.35 22.60 -14.27
CA GLY A 523 5.97 22.57 -13.79
C GLY A 523 5.83 22.61 -12.26
N GLY A 524 6.93 22.57 -11.52
CA GLY A 524 6.95 22.82 -10.08
C GLY A 524 6.92 24.31 -9.74
N MET A 525 6.95 24.62 -8.44
CA MET A 525 6.87 25.99 -7.94
C MET A 525 8.15 26.80 -8.19
N THR A 526 8.01 28.08 -8.50
CA THR A 526 9.15 28.97 -8.80
C THR A 526 9.95 29.39 -7.56
N ASP A 527 9.35 29.28 -6.37
CA ASP A 527 9.98 29.57 -5.08
C ASP A 527 10.64 28.34 -4.44
N GLU A 528 10.78 27.25 -5.19
CA GLU A 528 11.44 26.02 -4.77
C GLU A 528 12.73 25.77 -5.56
N ARG A 529 13.69 25.12 -4.89
CA ARG A 529 14.84 24.50 -5.55
C ARG A 529 14.50 23.04 -5.84
N PHE A 530 14.74 22.57 -7.06
CA PHE A 530 14.58 21.16 -7.44
C PHE A 530 15.95 20.49 -7.62
N SER A 531 16.02 19.18 -7.38
CA SER A 531 17.17 18.39 -7.81
C SER A 531 17.04 18.05 -9.30
N PRO A 532 18.07 18.30 -10.13
CA PRO A 532 18.03 17.94 -11.56
C PRO A 532 18.23 16.44 -11.79
N THR A 533 18.73 15.71 -10.80
CA THR A 533 18.94 14.26 -10.87
C THR A 533 18.38 13.56 -9.64
N GLN A 534 18.17 12.25 -9.77
CA GLN A 534 17.83 11.35 -8.67
C GLN A 534 18.68 10.07 -8.77
N PRO A 535 18.99 9.41 -7.65
CA PRO A 535 19.71 8.14 -7.64
C PRO A 535 18.76 6.99 -7.99
N PHE A 536 19.06 6.28 -9.08
CA PHE A 536 18.35 5.07 -9.49
C PHE A 536 19.17 3.83 -9.21
N SER A 537 18.60 2.83 -8.56
CA SER A 537 19.19 1.50 -8.46
C SER A 537 19.01 0.75 -9.78
N VAL A 538 20.12 0.50 -10.46
CA VAL A 538 20.13 -0.10 -11.81
C VAL A 538 20.76 -1.49 -11.81
N GLY A 539 21.53 -1.81 -10.75
CA GLY A 539 22.15 -3.12 -10.57
C GLY A 539 21.25 -4.15 -9.87
N MET A 540 20.05 -3.75 -9.45
CA MET A 540 19.01 -4.63 -8.88
C MET A 540 17.72 -4.49 -9.71
N PRO A 541 16.82 -5.49 -9.67
CA PRO A 541 15.49 -5.33 -10.21
C PRO A 541 14.75 -4.17 -9.56
N SER A 542 13.99 -3.42 -10.37
CA SER A 542 13.08 -2.39 -9.89
C SER A 542 11.63 -2.82 -10.11
N PHE A 543 10.79 -2.50 -9.13
CA PHE A 543 9.35 -2.64 -9.14
C PHE A 543 8.63 -1.29 -9.28
N THR A 544 9.38 -0.21 -9.55
CA THR A 544 8.82 1.10 -9.91
C THR A 544 7.85 0.91 -11.09
N PRO A 545 6.57 1.26 -10.94
CA PRO A 545 5.62 1.10 -12.03
C PRO A 545 5.96 2.05 -13.20
N PRO A 546 5.55 1.69 -14.43
CA PRO A 546 5.78 2.54 -15.60
C PRO A 546 5.02 3.86 -15.47
N THR A 547 5.59 4.94 -16.02
CA THR A 547 4.93 6.23 -16.09
C THR A 547 3.58 6.11 -16.80
N PRO A 548 2.47 6.58 -16.20
CA PRO A 548 1.16 6.56 -16.82
C PRO A 548 1.14 7.31 -18.15
N THR A 549 0.30 6.85 -19.09
CA THR A 549 0.07 7.52 -20.37
C THR A 549 -1.43 7.62 -20.63
N GLU A 550 -1.86 8.59 -21.44
CA GLU A 550 -3.27 8.74 -21.82
C GLU A 550 -3.85 7.43 -22.38
N LYS A 551 -3.10 6.73 -23.26
CA LYS A 551 -3.55 5.48 -23.88
C LYS A 551 -3.73 4.36 -22.86
N ALA A 552 -2.86 4.30 -21.86
CA ALA A 552 -2.89 3.28 -20.81
C ALA A 552 -3.91 3.56 -19.69
N THR A 553 -4.61 4.71 -19.74
CA THR A 553 -5.73 4.99 -18.83
C THR A 553 -6.80 3.91 -18.93
N TRP A 554 -7.29 3.53 -17.77
CA TRP A 554 -8.27 2.48 -17.58
C TRP A 554 -9.50 3.06 -16.89
N GLY A 555 -9.96 2.48 -15.79
CA GLY A 555 -11.31 2.63 -15.29
C GLY A 555 -12.15 1.43 -15.72
N ALA A 556 -13.12 1.04 -14.90
CA ALA A 556 -13.90 -0.17 -15.17
C ALA A 556 -14.93 0.02 -16.30
N THR A 557 -15.20 1.27 -16.69
CA THR A 557 -16.18 1.64 -17.72
C THR A 557 -15.61 2.66 -18.69
N PRO A 558 -16.19 2.82 -19.90
CA PRO A 558 -15.76 3.88 -20.81
C PRO A 558 -16.03 5.30 -20.28
N ILE A 559 -16.96 5.46 -19.31
CA ILE A 559 -17.16 6.72 -18.59
C ILE A 559 -15.96 7.02 -17.72
N ASP A 560 -15.53 6.05 -16.89
CA ASP A 560 -14.33 6.20 -16.08
C ASP A 560 -13.12 6.51 -16.96
N GLN A 561 -12.95 5.76 -18.04
CA GLN A 561 -11.83 5.93 -18.94
C GLN A 561 -11.77 7.32 -19.58
N LEU A 562 -12.89 7.84 -20.07
CA LEU A 562 -12.89 9.19 -20.62
C LEU A 562 -12.53 10.24 -19.57
N VAL A 563 -13.07 10.13 -18.34
CA VAL A 563 -12.74 11.07 -17.25
C VAL A 563 -11.26 10.96 -16.87
N CYS A 564 -10.75 9.75 -16.67
CA CYS A 564 -9.33 9.51 -16.37
C CYS A 564 -8.42 10.09 -17.47
N ARG A 565 -8.80 10.01 -18.75
CA ARG A 565 -8.05 10.66 -19.85
C ARG A 565 -8.04 12.18 -19.77
N ILE A 566 -9.19 12.77 -19.49
CA ILE A 566 -9.31 14.22 -19.33
C ILE A 566 -8.42 14.69 -18.18
N GLU A 567 -8.45 13.97 -17.05
CA GLU A 567 -7.60 14.25 -15.90
C GLU A 567 -6.12 14.10 -16.24
N PHE A 568 -5.74 13.04 -16.95
CA PHE A 568 -4.36 12.87 -17.43
C PHE A 568 -3.90 14.03 -18.31
N ARG A 569 -4.76 14.54 -19.21
CA ARG A 569 -4.40 15.68 -20.08
C ARG A 569 -4.43 17.03 -19.37
N ARG A 570 -5.09 17.12 -18.21
CA ARG A 570 -5.04 18.31 -17.33
C ARG A 570 -3.80 18.33 -16.46
N ALA A 571 -3.24 17.17 -16.14
CA ALA A 571 -2.00 17.08 -15.38
C ALA A 571 -0.80 17.59 -16.21
N HIS A 572 0.13 18.32 -15.59
CA HIS A 572 1.32 18.81 -16.30
C HIS A 572 2.45 17.78 -16.37
N ALA A 573 2.45 16.79 -15.48
CA ALA A 573 3.44 15.73 -15.43
C ALA A 573 2.87 14.43 -14.83
N ALA A 574 3.52 13.31 -15.11
CA ALA A 574 3.17 12.00 -14.57
C ALA A 574 4.42 11.14 -14.33
N GLY A 575 4.31 10.19 -13.40
CA GLY A 575 5.35 9.21 -13.07
C GLY A 575 6.13 9.54 -11.80
N ILE A 576 7.16 8.74 -11.54
CA ILE A 576 8.06 8.94 -10.40
C ILE A 576 8.80 10.29 -10.53
N TYR A 577 8.92 11.01 -9.41
CA TYR A 577 9.62 12.30 -9.33
C TYR A 577 9.06 13.43 -10.22
N ALA A 578 7.77 13.36 -10.59
CA ALA A 578 7.10 14.47 -11.27
C ALA A 578 7.04 15.71 -10.32
N PRO A 579 7.58 16.89 -10.70
CA PRO A 579 7.56 18.06 -9.82
C PRO A 579 6.15 18.51 -9.47
N ILE A 580 5.87 18.67 -8.17
CA ILE A 580 4.58 19.14 -7.69
C ILE A 580 4.48 20.66 -7.88
N GLY A 581 3.34 21.11 -8.40
CA GLY A 581 3.04 22.52 -8.59
C GLY A 581 1.57 22.81 -8.31
N THR A 582 1.06 23.93 -8.85
CA THR A 582 -0.36 24.31 -8.71
C THR A 582 -1.31 23.57 -9.64
N THR A 583 -0.76 22.90 -10.65
CA THR A 583 -1.47 21.97 -11.54
C THR A 583 -1.22 20.54 -11.06
N ASP A 584 -2.21 19.66 -11.25
CA ASP A 584 -2.06 18.26 -10.84
C ASP A 584 -0.86 17.60 -11.52
N ILE A 585 -0.11 16.82 -10.75
CA ILE A 585 0.67 15.71 -11.29
C ILE A 585 -0.10 14.41 -11.13
N ILE A 586 0.30 13.37 -11.86
CA ILE A 586 -0.06 11.98 -11.55
C ILE A 586 1.18 11.26 -11.02
N GLY A 587 1.31 11.21 -9.69
CA GLY A 587 2.36 10.47 -9.01
C GLY A 587 2.15 8.96 -9.18
N HIS A 588 3.14 8.26 -9.71
CA HIS A 588 3.13 6.81 -9.83
C HIS A 588 4.57 6.25 -9.81
N PRO A 589 5.06 5.77 -8.65
CA PRO A 589 4.37 5.66 -7.36
C PRO A 589 4.14 7.03 -6.70
N ALA A 590 3.34 7.04 -5.64
CA ALA A 590 3.09 8.20 -4.77
C ALA A 590 3.38 7.82 -3.30
N PHE A 591 2.82 8.55 -2.34
CA PHE A 591 3.15 8.45 -0.90
C PHE A 591 2.90 7.08 -0.25
N ASP A 592 1.86 6.33 -0.65
CA ASP A 592 1.66 4.93 -0.22
C ASP A 592 2.81 3.99 -0.69
N GLY A 593 3.57 4.46 -1.69
CA GLY A 593 4.72 3.76 -2.24
C GLY A 593 4.39 2.47 -2.98
N VAL A 594 5.46 1.81 -3.43
CA VAL A 594 5.43 0.45 -3.98
C VAL A 594 5.65 -0.58 -2.87
N THR A 595 6.62 -0.32 -1.99
CA THR A 595 6.89 -1.12 -0.80
C THR A 595 6.96 -0.18 0.40
N ASP A 596 6.11 -0.44 1.38
CA ASP A 596 5.94 0.39 2.58
C ASP A 596 6.61 -0.29 3.80
N TRP A 597 6.09 -0.03 5.02
CA TRP A 597 6.64 -0.39 6.31
C TRP A 597 6.87 -1.89 6.52
N GLY A 598 6.18 -2.73 5.74
CA GLY A 598 6.35 -4.18 5.79
C GLY A 598 7.76 -4.61 5.38
N GLY A 599 8.36 -3.97 4.37
CA GLY A 599 9.64 -4.39 3.79
C GLY A 599 9.60 -5.76 3.11
N ALA A 600 10.78 -6.29 2.78
CA ALA A 600 10.93 -7.63 2.21
C ALA A 600 11.23 -8.70 3.27
N ALA A 601 10.92 -9.96 2.93
CA ALA A 601 11.48 -11.12 3.61
C ALA A 601 12.66 -11.66 2.82
N VAL A 602 13.70 -12.13 3.49
CA VAL A 602 14.93 -12.62 2.88
C VAL A 602 15.30 -13.96 3.49
N ASP A 603 15.43 -15.00 2.66
CA ASP A 603 16.04 -16.27 3.01
C ASP A 603 17.57 -16.15 2.82
N PRO A 604 18.35 -15.99 3.91
CA PRO A 604 19.79 -15.80 3.81
C PRO A 604 20.51 -17.08 3.36
N VAL A 605 19.92 -18.26 3.57
CA VAL A 605 20.51 -19.55 3.22
C VAL A 605 20.43 -19.76 1.71
N ARG A 606 19.26 -19.50 1.12
CA ARG A 606 19.03 -19.66 -0.33
C ARG A 606 19.49 -18.44 -1.12
N GLY A 607 19.56 -17.28 -0.48
CA GLY A 607 19.84 -16.01 -1.15
C GLY A 607 18.66 -15.54 -2.00
N VAL A 608 17.44 -15.68 -1.47
CA VAL A 608 16.20 -15.29 -2.15
C VAL A 608 15.44 -14.32 -1.28
N MET A 609 14.89 -13.27 -1.86
CA MET A 609 13.95 -12.39 -1.17
C MET A 609 12.55 -12.52 -1.75
N THR A 610 11.53 -12.21 -0.96
CA THR A 610 10.16 -11.94 -1.42
C THR A 610 9.73 -10.54 -1.03
N VAL A 611 9.03 -9.87 -1.95
CA VAL A 611 8.49 -8.52 -1.74
C VAL A 611 7.11 -8.41 -2.35
N ASN A 612 6.16 -7.88 -1.56
CA ASN A 612 4.87 -7.46 -2.06
C ASN A 612 4.94 -6.01 -2.52
N THR A 613 4.28 -5.72 -3.63
CA THR A 613 4.28 -4.41 -4.27
C THR A 613 2.85 -3.94 -4.42
N MET A 614 2.55 -2.68 -4.09
CA MET A 614 1.32 -2.01 -4.46
C MET A 614 1.57 -0.96 -5.55
N GLN A 615 0.61 -0.77 -6.45
CA GLN A 615 0.76 0.13 -7.59
C GLN A 615 -0.49 1.01 -7.70
N MET A 616 -0.58 2.02 -6.83
CA MET A 616 -1.69 2.97 -6.81
C MET A 616 -1.19 4.38 -7.20
N PRO A 617 -1.76 5.01 -8.24
CA PRO A 617 -1.43 6.38 -8.62
C PRO A 617 -2.27 7.40 -7.85
N PHE A 618 -1.69 8.57 -7.61
CA PHE A 618 -2.36 9.68 -6.95
C PHE A 618 -2.20 10.96 -7.75
N ARG A 619 -3.23 11.80 -7.72
CA ARG A 619 -3.15 13.19 -8.13
C ARG A 619 -2.67 14.03 -6.97
N ILE A 620 -1.73 14.92 -7.26
CA ILE A 620 -1.14 15.80 -6.24
C ILE A 620 -0.99 17.21 -6.81
N ARG A 621 -1.41 18.22 -6.03
CA ARG A 621 -1.18 19.64 -6.34
C ARG A 621 -1.11 20.50 -5.08
N LEU A 622 -0.56 21.70 -5.25
CA LEU A 622 -0.54 22.76 -4.26
C LEU A 622 -1.62 23.82 -4.56
N VAL A 623 -2.29 24.29 -3.51
CA VAL A 623 -3.31 25.33 -3.57
C VAL A 623 -2.89 26.46 -2.66
N ARG A 624 -3.01 27.70 -3.14
CA ARG A 624 -2.71 28.90 -2.34
C ARG A 624 -3.59 28.95 -1.09
N SER A 625 -2.97 29.02 0.09
CA SER A 625 -3.67 28.96 1.37
C SER A 625 -4.59 30.18 1.63
N ASP A 626 -4.27 31.32 1.00
CA ASP A 626 -5.03 32.57 1.07
C ASP A 626 -6.24 32.63 0.11
N SER A 627 -6.30 31.73 -0.89
CA SER A 627 -7.42 31.64 -1.83
C SER A 627 -8.71 31.15 -1.14
N ASP A 628 -9.88 31.43 -1.74
CA ASP A 628 -11.16 30.89 -1.25
C ASP A 628 -11.18 29.35 -1.22
N GLU A 629 -10.55 28.71 -2.21
CA GLU A 629 -10.40 27.27 -2.29
C GLU A 629 -9.51 26.75 -1.16
N GLY A 630 -8.33 27.34 -0.98
CA GLY A 630 -7.39 26.99 0.09
C GLY A 630 -8.00 27.14 1.48
N ARG A 631 -8.71 28.25 1.75
CA ARG A 631 -9.41 28.46 3.02
C ARG A 631 -10.47 27.38 3.30
N LYS A 632 -11.22 26.95 2.29
CA LYS A 632 -12.19 25.84 2.41
C LYS A 632 -11.49 24.51 2.69
N MET A 633 -10.36 24.25 2.03
CA MET A 633 -9.56 23.05 2.26
C MET A 633 -8.97 23.01 3.66
N ILE A 634 -8.47 24.13 4.18
CA ILE A 634 -7.96 24.24 5.56
C ILE A 634 -9.09 23.95 6.56
N GLN A 635 -10.27 24.51 6.35
CA GLN A 635 -11.44 24.23 7.18
C GLN A 635 -11.88 22.75 7.10
N ALA A 636 -11.77 22.12 5.93
CA ALA A 636 -12.04 20.70 5.77
C ALA A 636 -10.99 19.84 6.49
N ALA A 637 -9.71 20.15 6.34
CA ALA A 637 -8.60 19.47 7.03
C ALA A 637 -8.73 19.57 8.56
N ALA A 638 -9.19 20.72 9.08
CA ALA A 638 -9.41 20.91 10.51
C ALA A 638 -10.54 20.04 11.09
N LYS A 639 -11.44 19.52 10.25
CA LYS A 639 -12.44 18.54 10.68
C LYS A 639 -11.84 17.16 10.89
N GLY A 640 -10.65 16.89 10.35
CA GLY A 640 -9.94 15.62 10.44
C GLY A 640 -10.54 14.52 9.56
N GLY A 641 -9.87 13.37 9.60
CA GLY A 641 -10.27 12.15 8.93
C GLY A 641 -9.61 11.93 7.57
N GLU A 642 -9.14 10.71 7.36
CA GLU A 642 -8.55 10.24 6.11
C GLU A 642 -9.42 9.14 5.50
N ASN A 643 -9.65 9.24 4.19
CA ASN A 643 -10.35 8.24 3.42
C ASN A 643 -9.65 8.16 2.08
N ALA A 644 -9.08 7.00 1.75
CA ALA A 644 -8.30 6.81 0.51
C ALA A 644 -9.08 7.11 -0.78
N LYS A 645 -10.41 7.23 -0.73
CA LYS A 645 -11.26 7.61 -1.88
C LYS A 645 -11.60 9.10 -1.94
N ALA A 646 -11.40 9.84 -0.86
CA ALA A 646 -11.61 11.28 -0.79
C ALA A 646 -10.27 12.02 -0.99
N PRO A 647 -10.30 13.30 -1.41
CA PRO A 647 -9.12 14.14 -1.34
C PRO A 647 -8.67 14.32 0.11
N ILE A 648 -7.38 14.11 0.36
CA ILE A 648 -6.71 14.43 1.61
C ILE A 648 -6.13 15.85 1.48
N TYR A 649 -6.35 16.65 2.52
CA TYR A 649 -5.93 18.04 2.55
C TYR A 649 -4.87 18.23 3.63
N TYR A 650 -3.63 18.51 3.20
CA TYR A 650 -2.50 18.74 4.08
C TYR A 650 -2.26 20.25 4.21
N GLN A 651 -2.45 20.80 5.41
CA GLN A 651 -2.51 22.24 5.64
C GLN A 651 -1.17 22.97 5.42
N GLN A 652 -0.04 22.30 5.65
CA GLN A 652 1.32 22.84 5.52
C GLN A 652 1.49 24.22 6.20
N PHE A 653 1.05 24.34 7.46
CA PHE A 653 1.15 25.56 8.27
C PHE A 653 2.54 26.19 8.23
N GLY A 654 2.55 27.52 8.07
CA GLY A 654 3.76 28.30 7.89
C GLY A 654 4.25 28.38 6.45
N THR A 655 3.58 27.72 5.49
CA THR A 655 3.82 27.87 4.05
C THR A 655 2.69 28.64 3.35
N PRO A 656 2.89 29.13 2.10
CA PRO A 656 1.84 29.77 1.31
C PRO A 656 0.81 28.80 0.70
N TYR A 657 0.89 27.49 0.99
CA TYR A 657 0.16 26.45 0.27
C TYR A 657 -0.54 25.46 1.19
N VAL A 658 -1.53 24.80 0.63
CA VAL A 658 -2.19 23.58 1.11
C VAL A 658 -1.92 22.51 0.06
N ALA A 659 -1.51 21.31 0.45
CA ALA A 659 -1.38 20.20 -0.49
C ALA A 659 -2.68 19.41 -0.57
N VAL A 660 -3.01 18.99 -1.79
CA VAL A 660 -4.16 18.12 -2.08
C VAL A 660 -3.63 16.83 -2.65
N VAL A 661 -3.95 15.71 -2.01
CA VAL A 661 -3.57 14.37 -2.45
C VAL A 661 -4.83 13.54 -2.62
N GLN A 662 -4.99 12.92 -3.79
CA GLN A 662 -6.19 12.14 -4.07
C GLN A 662 -5.86 10.93 -4.92
N ALA A 663 -6.36 9.75 -4.53
CA ALA A 663 -6.23 8.56 -5.37
C ALA A 663 -6.77 8.84 -6.78
N TRP A 664 -6.02 8.44 -7.81
CA TRP A 664 -6.42 8.66 -9.19
C TRP A 664 -7.40 7.56 -9.62
N ILE A 665 -8.66 7.78 -9.26
CA ILE A 665 -9.80 6.88 -9.48
C ILE A 665 -10.88 7.59 -10.30
N GLY A 666 -11.54 6.83 -11.17
CA GLY A 666 -12.68 7.31 -11.95
C GLY A 666 -13.92 7.55 -11.08
N PRO A 667 -14.93 8.24 -11.63
CA PRO A 667 -16.18 8.59 -10.94
C PRO A 667 -16.94 7.38 -10.35
N LEU A 668 -16.74 6.17 -10.88
CA LEU A 668 -17.40 4.96 -10.37
C LEU A 668 -16.53 4.20 -9.34
N GLY A 669 -15.37 4.77 -8.96
CA GLY A 669 -14.48 4.26 -7.92
C GLY A 669 -13.43 3.25 -8.38
N ALA A 670 -13.28 3.02 -9.68
CA ALA A 670 -12.24 2.17 -10.23
C ALA A 670 -10.93 2.96 -10.42
N PRO A 671 -9.75 2.38 -10.14
CA PRO A 671 -8.47 3.01 -10.45
C PRO A 671 -8.35 3.40 -11.92
N CYS A 672 -7.75 4.55 -12.20
CA CYS A 672 -7.53 5.05 -13.57
C CYS A 672 -6.41 4.31 -14.31
N ILE A 673 -5.78 3.31 -13.69
CA ILE A 673 -4.82 2.40 -14.32
C ILE A 673 -5.33 0.96 -14.26
N ALA A 674 -4.99 0.18 -15.28
CA ALA A 674 -5.40 -1.22 -15.34
C ALA A 674 -4.70 -2.03 -14.24
N PRO A 675 -5.36 -3.06 -13.69
CA PRO A 675 -4.69 -4.02 -12.81
C PRO A 675 -3.53 -4.74 -13.55
N PRO A 676 -2.58 -5.36 -12.83
CA PRO A 676 -2.62 -5.64 -11.40
C PRO A 676 -2.14 -4.51 -10.49
N TRP A 677 -2.92 -4.19 -9.45
CA TRP A 677 -2.56 -3.18 -8.44
C TRP A 677 -1.72 -3.73 -7.28
N GLY A 678 -1.58 -5.06 -7.21
CA GLY A 678 -0.85 -5.75 -6.17
C GLY A 678 -0.15 -6.98 -6.72
N LYS A 679 1.14 -7.16 -6.38
CA LYS A 679 1.92 -8.35 -6.74
C LYS A 679 2.75 -8.84 -5.56
N LEU A 680 3.11 -10.11 -5.59
CA LEU A 680 4.16 -10.73 -4.78
C LEU A 680 5.23 -11.22 -5.75
N SER A 681 6.49 -10.88 -5.51
CA SER A 681 7.61 -11.27 -6.36
C SER A 681 8.73 -11.88 -5.54
N ALA A 682 9.43 -12.86 -6.11
CA ALA A 682 10.69 -13.36 -5.58
C ALA A 682 11.86 -12.89 -6.43
N VAL A 683 12.97 -12.54 -5.77
CA VAL A 683 14.23 -12.15 -6.42
C VAL A 683 15.35 -13.04 -5.89
N ASP A 684 16.11 -13.63 -6.80
CA ASP A 684 17.37 -14.29 -6.47
C ASP A 684 18.43 -13.21 -6.31
N LEU A 685 19.02 -13.11 -5.12
CA LEU A 685 19.96 -12.05 -4.76
C LEU A 685 21.37 -12.28 -5.31
N LYS A 686 21.70 -13.51 -5.70
CA LYS A 686 23.00 -13.87 -6.30
C LYS A 686 23.03 -13.42 -7.76
N THR A 687 21.99 -13.76 -8.50
CA THR A 687 21.82 -13.41 -9.92
C THR A 687 21.19 -12.03 -10.11
N ARG A 688 20.57 -11.48 -9.07
CA ARG A 688 19.86 -10.19 -9.04
C ARG A 688 18.73 -10.15 -10.07
N ARG A 689 17.97 -11.24 -10.17
CA ARG A 689 16.86 -11.40 -11.12
C ARG A 689 15.57 -11.77 -10.42
N VAL A 690 14.46 -11.25 -10.94
CA VAL A 690 13.12 -11.68 -10.53
C VAL A 690 12.94 -13.13 -10.98
N VAL A 691 12.73 -14.04 -10.04
CA VAL A 691 12.50 -15.48 -10.30
C VAL A 691 11.05 -15.70 -10.72
N TRP A 692 10.12 -15.07 -10.01
CA TRP A 692 8.71 -15.06 -10.35
C TRP A 692 8.04 -13.81 -9.81
N SER A 693 6.91 -13.44 -10.43
CA SER A 693 6.02 -12.38 -9.97
C SER A 693 4.57 -12.81 -10.19
N LYS A 694 3.74 -12.70 -9.15
CA LYS A 694 2.36 -13.20 -9.13
C LYS A 694 1.42 -12.11 -8.64
N ILE A 695 0.21 -12.07 -9.20
CA ILE A 695 -0.85 -11.16 -8.77
C ILE A 695 -1.23 -11.50 -7.31
N LEU A 696 -1.23 -10.49 -6.44
CA LEU A 696 -1.49 -10.64 -5.02
C LEU A 696 -2.86 -10.06 -4.64
N GLY A 697 -3.78 -10.95 -4.30
CA GLY A 697 -5.14 -10.62 -3.85
C GLY A 697 -6.18 -10.49 -4.96
N THR A 698 -7.44 -10.35 -4.54
CA THR A 698 -8.62 -10.43 -5.41
C THR A 698 -9.61 -9.30 -5.17
N ALA A 699 -10.38 -8.93 -6.19
CA ALA A 699 -11.44 -7.94 -6.09
C ALA A 699 -12.69 -8.45 -5.34
N ARG A 700 -12.60 -9.49 -4.50
CA ARG A 700 -13.77 -10.08 -3.82
C ARG A 700 -14.50 -9.07 -2.93
N ASP A 701 -13.74 -8.29 -2.18
CA ASP A 701 -14.23 -7.35 -1.17
C ASP A 701 -14.19 -5.88 -1.67
N THR A 702 -13.88 -5.66 -2.95
CA THR A 702 -13.85 -4.35 -3.60
C THR A 702 -14.70 -4.38 -4.87
N GLY A 703 -15.19 -3.22 -5.34
CA GLY A 703 -16.13 -3.16 -6.47
C GLY A 703 -16.55 -1.73 -6.81
N LEU A 704 -17.28 -1.59 -7.92
CA LEU A 704 -17.79 -0.29 -8.37
C LEU A 704 -18.78 0.28 -7.37
N PHE A 705 -18.83 1.61 -7.27
CA PHE A 705 -19.69 2.33 -6.32
C PHE A 705 -19.46 1.95 -4.85
N GLY A 706 -18.25 1.45 -4.52
CA GLY A 706 -17.95 0.96 -3.17
C GLY A 706 -18.65 -0.34 -2.80
N SER A 707 -19.26 -1.05 -3.76
CA SER A 707 -19.83 -2.37 -3.54
C SER A 707 -18.75 -3.44 -3.34
N ARG A 708 -19.16 -4.63 -2.90
CA ARG A 708 -18.32 -5.83 -2.86
C ARG A 708 -18.69 -6.72 -4.03
N LEU A 709 -17.72 -7.05 -4.90
CA LEU A 709 -17.98 -7.90 -6.07
C LEU A 709 -18.44 -9.31 -5.68
N GLY A 710 -18.00 -9.82 -4.53
CA GLY A 710 -18.33 -11.16 -4.02
C GLY A 710 -17.61 -12.31 -4.76
N VAL A 711 -17.12 -12.06 -5.98
CA VAL A 711 -16.38 -13.01 -6.81
C VAL A 711 -14.87 -12.74 -6.74
N PRO A 712 -14.02 -13.76 -6.48
CA PRO A 712 -12.58 -13.57 -6.27
C PRO A 712 -11.81 -13.46 -7.59
N ILE A 713 -11.97 -12.33 -8.29
CA ILE A 713 -11.20 -12.04 -9.52
C ILE A 713 -9.80 -11.58 -9.15
N LYS A 714 -8.76 -12.20 -9.72
CA LYS A 714 -7.34 -11.84 -9.48
C LYS A 714 -6.97 -10.55 -10.21
N THR A 715 -7.36 -9.41 -9.64
CA THR A 715 -6.95 -8.09 -10.12
C THR A 715 -5.68 -7.58 -9.44
N GLY A 716 -5.22 -8.25 -8.37
CA GLY A 716 -4.33 -7.60 -7.42
C GLY A 716 -5.09 -6.51 -6.67
N VAL A 717 -4.72 -6.26 -5.43
CA VAL A 717 -5.37 -5.22 -4.62
C VAL A 717 -4.32 -4.45 -3.83
N PRO A 718 -4.65 -3.22 -3.39
CA PRO A 718 -3.85 -2.53 -2.38
C PRO A 718 -3.51 -3.47 -1.22
N ASN A 719 -2.27 -3.41 -0.76
CA ASN A 719 -1.74 -4.34 0.23
C ASN A 719 -0.67 -3.65 1.08
N LEU A 720 -0.78 -3.77 2.41
CA LEU A 720 0.15 -3.24 3.41
C LEU A 720 0.54 -4.34 4.39
N GLY A 721 1.81 -4.36 4.82
CA GLY A 721 2.43 -5.46 5.54
C GLY A 721 3.39 -6.26 4.67
N SER A 722 4.01 -7.30 5.24
CA SER A 722 5.02 -8.10 4.55
C SER A 722 4.71 -9.60 4.54
N SER A 723 5.51 -10.33 3.77
CA SER A 723 5.61 -11.78 3.85
C SER A 723 6.60 -12.23 4.93
N ILE A 724 6.58 -13.52 5.26
CA ILE A 724 7.70 -14.23 5.90
C ILE A 724 8.14 -15.40 5.03
N ILE A 725 9.40 -15.82 5.15
CA ILE A 725 9.91 -17.03 4.50
C ILE A 725 10.30 -18.06 5.57
N THR A 726 10.02 -19.34 5.30
CA THR A 726 10.42 -20.46 6.18
C THR A 726 11.45 -21.35 5.50
N ALA A 727 12.30 -22.01 6.28
CA ALA A 727 13.25 -23.00 5.78
C ALA A 727 12.56 -24.16 5.05
N GLY A 728 11.29 -24.43 5.35
CA GLY A 728 10.45 -25.38 4.61
C GLY A 728 10.17 -25.00 3.16
N GLY A 729 10.52 -23.78 2.71
CA GLY A 729 10.31 -23.30 1.35
C GLY A 729 8.92 -22.72 1.11
N VAL A 730 8.28 -22.22 2.17
CA VAL A 730 6.94 -21.62 2.12
C VAL A 730 6.99 -20.15 2.51
N VAL A 731 6.27 -19.32 1.77
CA VAL A 731 6.09 -17.88 1.98
C VAL A 731 4.69 -17.63 2.53
N PHE A 732 4.55 -16.99 3.69
CA PHE A 732 3.24 -16.61 4.23
C PHE A 732 2.99 -15.11 4.14
N ILE A 733 1.77 -14.68 3.78
CA ILE A 733 1.40 -13.26 3.68
C ILE A 733 -0.10 -13.03 3.89
N GLY A 734 -0.44 -11.97 4.66
CA GLY A 734 -1.80 -11.48 4.86
C GLY A 734 -2.13 -10.30 3.93
N ALA A 735 -1.65 -9.12 4.30
CA ALA A 735 -1.51 -7.81 3.64
C ALA A 735 -2.67 -7.23 2.81
N THR A 736 -3.30 -8.05 2.00
CA THR A 736 -4.35 -7.74 1.03
C THR A 736 -5.70 -7.35 1.65
N THR A 737 -6.45 -6.52 0.91
CA THR A 737 -7.79 -6.04 1.32
C THR A 737 -8.91 -7.09 1.21
N ASP A 738 -8.67 -8.25 0.60
CA ASP A 738 -9.63 -9.37 0.53
C ASP A 738 -9.54 -10.35 1.71
N GLN A 739 -8.78 -9.98 2.75
CA GLN A 739 -8.81 -10.56 4.10
C GLN A 739 -8.45 -12.06 4.13
N TYR A 740 -7.37 -12.46 3.45
CA TYR A 740 -6.83 -13.82 3.51
C TYR A 740 -5.42 -13.84 4.09
N LEU A 741 -5.10 -14.87 4.88
CA LEU A 741 -3.72 -15.35 5.04
C LEU A 741 -3.45 -16.37 3.93
N ARG A 742 -2.32 -16.25 3.23
CA ARG A 742 -1.93 -17.13 2.13
C ARG A 742 -0.58 -17.77 2.38
N ALA A 743 -0.37 -18.92 1.77
CA ALA A 743 0.92 -19.59 1.67
C ALA A 743 1.29 -19.80 0.19
N PHE A 744 2.52 -19.47 -0.18
CA PHE A 744 3.06 -19.65 -1.52
C PHE A 744 4.30 -20.56 -1.48
N ASP A 745 4.48 -21.35 -2.53
CA ASP A 745 5.73 -22.06 -2.79
C ASP A 745 6.83 -21.04 -3.13
N LEU A 746 7.93 -21.02 -2.37
CA LEU A 746 9.02 -20.05 -2.57
C LEU A 746 9.68 -20.16 -3.95
N ARG A 747 9.72 -21.35 -4.53
CA ARG A 747 10.42 -21.61 -5.80
C ARG A 747 9.60 -21.19 -7.02
N THR A 748 8.29 -21.39 -6.96
CA THR A 748 7.39 -21.25 -8.13
C THR A 748 6.41 -20.09 -8.02
N GLY A 749 6.19 -19.58 -6.82
CA GLY A 749 5.14 -18.60 -6.52
C GLY A 749 3.72 -19.18 -6.62
N ALA A 750 3.56 -20.51 -6.63
CA ALA A 750 2.23 -21.12 -6.62
C ALA A 750 1.55 -20.86 -5.27
N GLU A 751 0.30 -20.38 -5.28
CA GLU A 751 -0.53 -20.30 -4.07
C GLU A 751 -0.91 -21.73 -3.65
N LEU A 752 -0.39 -22.20 -2.51
CA LEU A 752 -0.56 -23.57 -2.03
C LEU A 752 -1.71 -23.70 -1.04
N TRP A 753 -1.99 -22.64 -0.30
CA TRP A 753 -3.01 -22.61 0.75
C TRP A 753 -3.46 -21.19 1.01
N LYS A 754 -4.71 -21.03 1.48
CA LYS A 754 -5.20 -19.79 2.05
C LYS A 754 -6.31 -20.03 3.06
N ALA A 755 -6.42 -19.16 4.05
CA ALA A 755 -7.54 -19.09 4.99
C ALA A 755 -8.18 -17.71 4.94
N ARG A 756 -9.52 -17.67 4.85
CA ARG A 756 -10.27 -16.42 4.97
C ARG A 756 -10.27 -16.00 6.44
N LEU A 757 -9.86 -14.77 6.70
CA LEU A 757 -9.78 -14.20 8.04
C LEU A 757 -11.07 -13.46 8.39
N PRO A 758 -11.41 -13.30 9.68
CA PRO A 758 -12.62 -12.59 10.09
C PRO A 758 -12.55 -11.07 9.86
N ALA A 759 -11.34 -10.50 9.71
CA ALA A 759 -11.04 -9.09 9.52
C ALA A 759 -9.81 -8.91 8.60
N GLY A 760 -9.48 -7.66 8.25
CA GLY A 760 -8.28 -7.32 7.48
C GLY A 760 -7.00 -7.62 8.27
N ALA A 761 -6.01 -8.21 7.61
CA ALA A 761 -4.72 -8.55 8.20
C ALA A 761 -3.60 -7.78 7.52
N GLN A 762 -3.55 -6.48 7.78
CA GLN A 762 -2.46 -5.59 7.37
C GLN A 762 -1.30 -5.67 8.36
N ALA A 763 -0.95 -6.87 8.81
CA ALA A 763 0.19 -7.17 9.67
C ALA A 763 1.15 -8.11 8.94
N THR A 764 2.41 -8.13 9.35
CA THR A 764 3.34 -9.19 8.93
C THR A 764 3.03 -10.45 9.73
N PRO A 765 2.85 -11.63 9.10
CA PRO A 765 2.70 -12.88 9.85
C PRO A 765 4.01 -13.22 10.58
N MET A 766 3.95 -14.14 11.52
CA MET A 766 5.14 -14.66 12.21
C MET A 766 5.02 -16.17 12.44
N THR A 767 6.12 -16.85 12.74
CA THR A 767 6.10 -18.30 13.01
C THR A 767 7.05 -18.67 14.15
N TYR A 768 6.70 -19.71 14.90
CA TYR A 768 7.50 -20.25 16.00
C TYR A 768 7.17 -21.73 16.22
N ARG A 769 8.00 -22.40 17.04
CA ARG A 769 7.71 -23.73 17.56
C ARG A 769 7.04 -23.63 18.93
N GLY A 770 5.84 -24.19 19.06
CA GLY A 770 5.13 -24.29 20.34
C GLY A 770 5.76 -25.33 21.26
N LYS A 771 5.39 -25.28 22.56
CA LYS A 771 5.87 -26.26 23.55
C LYS A 771 5.40 -27.68 23.28
N ASP A 772 4.38 -27.85 22.44
CA ASP A 772 3.90 -29.14 21.94
C ASP A 772 4.68 -29.64 20.70
N GLY A 773 5.76 -28.95 20.31
CA GLY A 773 6.64 -29.29 19.20
C GLY A 773 6.13 -28.92 17.81
N ARG A 774 4.91 -28.38 17.71
CA ARG A 774 4.30 -27.96 16.43
C ARG A 774 4.79 -26.57 16.03
N GLN A 775 4.96 -26.38 14.73
CA GLN A 775 5.17 -25.07 14.13
C GLN A 775 3.83 -24.37 13.96
N TYR A 776 3.75 -23.15 14.46
CA TYR A 776 2.60 -22.27 14.35
C TYR A 776 2.92 -21.11 13.41
N VAL A 777 1.95 -20.72 12.59
CA VAL A 777 1.98 -19.47 11.80
C VAL A 777 0.88 -18.56 12.35
N VAL A 778 1.25 -17.37 12.80
CA VAL A 778 0.35 -16.43 13.47
C VAL A 778 0.19 -15.16 12.65
N ILE A 779 -1.03 -14.61 12.66
CA ILE A 779 -1.34 -13.34 12.01
C ILE A 779 -2.33 -12.54 12.87
N THR A 780 -2.06 -11.24 13.00
CA THR A 780 -3.01 -10.27 13.56
C THR A 780 -3.95 -9.80 12.45
N ALA A 781 -5.25 -9.80 12.74
CA ALA A 781 -6.32 -9.38 11.86
C ALA A 781 -7.28 -8.44 12.62
N GLY A 782 -6.90 -7.17 12.71
CA GLY A 782 -7.74 -6.13 13.31
C GLY A 782 -8.36 -5.12 12.32
N GLY A 783 -7.99 -5.19 11.04
CA GLY A 783 -8.42 -4.25 10.02
C GLY A 783 -7.54 -3.00 9.91
N HIS A 784 -7.84 -2.18 8.90
CA HIS A 784 -7.07 -1.01 8.50
C HIS A 784 -7.99 0.03 7.88
N GLY A 785 -8.03 1.23 8.49
CA GLY A 785 -8.97 2.29 8.14
C GLY A 785 -8.78 2.85 6.73
N ALA A 786 -7.58 3.30 6.40
CA ALA A 786 -7.24 3.88 5.09
C ALA A 786 -7.58 2.93 3.92
N LEU A 787 -7.21 1.65 4.04
CA LEU A 787 -7.50 0.63 3.02
C LEU A 787 -8.97 0.16 3.03
N GLY A 788 -9.78 0.59 4.00
CA GLY A 788 -11.19 0.22 4.12
C GLY A 788 -11.41 -1.27 4.38
N THR A 789 -10.48 -1.95 5.04
CA THR A 789 -10.65 -3.37 5.34
C THR A 789 -11.59 -3.56 6.52
N ARG A 790 -12.17 -4.76 6.63
CA ARG A 790 -13.10 -5.07 7.72
C ARG A 790 -12.34 -5.03 9.05
N TYR A 791 -12.86 -4.25 10.00
CA TYR A 791 -12.34 -4.21 11.37
C TYR A 791 -12.61 -5.50 12.16
N GLY A 792 -11.75 -5.77 13.12
CA GLY A 792 -11.86 -6.85 14.08
C GLY A 792 -10.81 -6.70 15.18
N ASP A 793 -10.64 -7.73 15.99
CA ASP A 793 -9.74 -7.72 17.15
C ASP A 793 -9.01 -9.05 17.29
N TYR A 794 -8.65 -9.70 16.18
CA TYR A 794 -8.24 -11.10 16.19
C TYR A 794 -6.72 -11.27 16.09
N THR A 795 -6.17 -12.19 16.86
CA THR A 795 -4.89 -12.84 16.58
C THR A 795 -5.14 -14.33 16.37
N LEU A 796 -4.76 -14.86 15.21
CA LEU A 796 -5.07 -16.24 14.81
C LEU A 796 -3.79 -17.03 14.58
N ALA A 797 -3.78 -18.29 15.00
CA ALA A 797 -2.67 -19.20 14.74
C ALA A 797 -3.11 -20.43 13.94
N PHE A 798 -2.27 -20.82 12.99
CA PHE A 798 -2.46 -21.99 12.15
C PHE A 798 -1.32 -22.97 12.36
N ALA A 799 -1.62 -24.26 12.42
CA ALA A 799 -0.61 -25.31 12.53
C ALA A 799 -1.10 -26.59 11.86
N LEU A 800 -0.18 -27.50 11.54
CA LEU A 800 -0.53 -28.84 11.07
C LEU A 800 -1.28 -29.61 12.16
N PRO A 801 -2.16 -30.58 11.84
CA PRO A 801 -2.87 -31.38 12.84
C PRO A 801 -1.90 -32.07 13.82
N ARG A 802 -2.38 -32.44 15.01
CA ARG A 802 -1.54 -33.21 15.95
C ARG A 802 -1.20 -34.58 15.35
N GLY A 803 0.07 -34.98 15.44
CA GLY A 803 0.59 -36.25 14.89
C GLY A 803 0.81 -36.27 13.37
N ALA A 804 0.86 -35.10 12.73
CA ALA A 804 0.90 -34.93 11.28
C ALA A 804 2.28 -34.99 10.62
#